data_AF-A0A1F5AVM2-F1
#
_entry.id   AF-A0A1F5AVM2-F1
#
_cell.length_a   1.000
_cell.length_b   1.000
_cell.length_c   1.000
_cell.angle_alpha   90.00
_cell.angle_beta   90.00
_cell.angle_gamma   90.00
#
_symmetry.space_group_name_H-M   'P 1'
#
loop_
_entity.id
_entity.type
_entity.pdbx_description
1 polymer ?
#
loop_
_entity_poly.entity_id
_entity_poly.type
_entity_poly.pdbx_seq_one_letter_code
_entity_poly.pdbx_strand_id
1 'polypeptide(L)'
;MTGQTRILALAAILFLSLSGSSAGQEPASRYREWLEDVSPIITRAEREIFSRLKADTDREKFIKFFWRQRDPLPDTEENEFAKAYMERVRYADQNFGRGSSKRGSQTERGFYYLLLGPPLERQTFLTQSQIWPLELWFYKGEIEYGLPPYFYLIFFQAQGLGEYRLYSPGTDGPESLVVPTLSARLMTRAGAYQIIKKVNSELAGASLSYLPGEQSLMAPIISSTSVMASIGTYPEKKFSDAYTRDYLTYKDYVTTEYTDRFIESSFSARVFRNDGQSFIHWALEPKKINFAARGESFQAVYDLILRLEDPSGNLVLEKSEEIPLTVSAEQYKAHERQRFAFQDVLPVIPGRFKLVGLLKNKTAQDFTSFSAPFTVPRPQENGPAGVLLYLSREKMGDARGAALRAFAFADKHYLVNAQYEFPSSGEMGVFVQFPGAPAVADPQTAVLLVEVRPADSDAVALSHRAPLAGADAGAGEGLDSGLFSLAPLKPGYYIADVSLLDGSGQKKASARGTFVLLSQSLPVLPWVYSRVHPGFPNADHLFWLGTEYYLTKQYSQALESAERALRLKPERRSRLLAAQALFALGRYQEALTAARPLAEAEGGREAAKIAAAAHAALKEWTAAVAFLEKLMAEATEVSVLNLAGECYLHLGQPEKALPLFQKSLAIDPDQPAVKELIRNAQDGLK
;
A
#
# COMPACT_ATOMS: atom_id res chain seq x y z
N MET A 1 43.82 -0.17 -22.86
CA MET A 1 42.42 0.28 -22.74
C MET A 1 41.68 -0.47 -21.62
N THR A 2 42.26 -0.56 -20.42
CA THR A 2 41.74 -1.35 -19.28
C THR A 2 41.73 -0.58 -17.96
N GLY A 3 42.05 0.72 -17.97
CA GLY A 3 42.14 1.57 -16.77
C GLY A 3 40.97 2.53 -16.56
N GLN A 4 40.07 2.71 -17.54
CA GLN A 4 38.94 3.64 -17.42
C GLN A 4 37.70 3.02 -16.76
N THR A 5 37.62 1.68 -16.69
CA THR A 5 36.45 0.98 -16.15
C THR A 5 36.43 0.87 -14.63
N ARG A 6 37.55 1.12 -13.93
CA ARG A 6 37.63 1.02 -12.45
C ARG A 6 37.27 2.31 -11.72
N ILE A 7 37.43 3.48 -12.33
CA ILE A 7 37.03 4.79 -11.73
C ILE A 7 35.51 5.03 -11.86
N LEU A 8 34.84 4.31 -12.77
CA LEU A 8 33.38 4.33 -12.93
C LEU A 8 32.61 3.63 -11.78
N ALA A 9 33.29 2.95 -10.85
CA ALA A 9 32.65 2.31 -9.70
C ALA A 9 32.26 3.28 -8.58
N LEU A 10 32.71 4.55 -8.62
CA LEU A 10 32.40 5.54 -7.58
C LEU A 10 31.21 6.48 -7.92
N ALA A 11 30.70 6.45 -9.14
CA ALA A 11 29.48 7.16 -9.53
C ALA A 11 28.19 6.39 -9.22
N ALA A 12 28.29 5.16 -8.71
CA ALA A 12 27.14 4.27 -8.47
C ALA A 12 26.89 3.90 -6.99
N ILE A 13 27.65 4.42 -6.02
CA ILE A 13 27.50 4.07 -4.59
C ILE A 13 27.25 5.32 -3.74
N LEU A 14 26.16 6.02 -4.02
CA LEU A 14 25.56 6.97 -3.07
C LEU A 14 24.05 6.79 -2.87
N PHE A 15 23.40 5.86 -3.59
CA PHE A 15 22.06 5.36 -3.26
C PHE A 15 21.93 3.92 -3.78
N LEU A 16 22.28 2.95 -2.95
CA LEU A 16 21.85 1.56 -3.09
C LEU A 16 21.54 1.07 -1.68
N SER A 17 20.27 1.17 -1.31
CA SER A 17 19.70 0.39 -0.23
C SER A 17 20.01 -1.09 -0.49
N LEU A 18 20.59 -1.72 0.52
CA LEU A 18 20.99 -3.12 0.54
C LEU A 18 19.78 -4.02 0.23
N SER A 19 19.72 -4.55 -0.99
CA SER A 19 18.96 -5.77 -1.29
C SER A 19 19.89 -6.97 -1.16
N GLY A 20 20.32 -7.23 0.07
CA GLY A 20 21.04 -8.46 0.41
C GLY A 20 20.09 -9.64 0.34
N SER A 21 20.15 -10.40 -0.76
CA SER A 21 19.50 -11.71 -0.87
C SER A 21 20.22 -12.73 0.01
N SER A 22 20.02 -12.68 1.33
CA SER A 22 20.24 -13.85 2.18
C SER A 22 19.23 -14.94 1.81
N ALA A 23 19.75 -16.07 1.35
CA ALA A 23 19.03 -17.31 1.18
C ALA A 23 18.37 -17.73 2.51
N GLY A 24 17.17 -18.30 2.41
CA GLY A 24 16.26 -18.58 3.53
C GLY A 24 16.93 -19.25 4.73
N GLN A 25 17.08 -18.49 5.81
CA GLN A 25 17.16 -19.07 7.15
C GLN A 25 15.75 -19.56 7.49
N GLU A 26 15.63 -20.86 7.78
CA GLU A 26 14.39 -21.39 8.36
C GLU A 26 14.01 -20.57 9.59
N PRO A 27 12.73 -20.19 9.76
CA PRO A 27 12.30 -19.46 10.94
C PRO A 27 12.62 -20.28 12.19
N ALA A 28 13.17 -19.62 13.22
CA ALA A 28 13.36 -20.22 14.54
C ALA A 28 12.08 -20.95 14.99
N SER A 29 12.21 -22.08 15.70
CA SER A 29 11.09 -22.99 16.04
C SER A 29 9.85 -22.27 16.58
N ARG A 30 10.03 -21.22 17.39
CA ARG A 30 8.95 -20.39 17.96
C ARG A 30 8.04 -19.72 16.93
N TYR A 31 8.57 -19.30 15.78
CA TYR A 31 7.79 -18.60 14.76
C TYR A 31 6.97 -19.56 13.91
N ARG A 32 7.48 -20.78 13.74
CA ARG A 32 6.73 -21.88 13.13
C ARG A 32 5.54 -22.25 14.00
N GLU A 33 5.77 -22.39 15.31
CA GLU A 33 4.72 -22.67 16.29
C GLU A 33 3.68 -21.53 16.34
N TRP A 34 4.11 -20.27 16.37
CA TRP A 34 3.19 -19.13 16.30
C TRP A 34 2.32 -19.17 15.02
N LEU A 35 2.91 -19.42 13.84
CA LEU A 35 2.18 -19.54 12.58
C LEU A 35 1.18 -20.70 12.56
N GLU A 36 1.51 -21.81 13.23
CA GLU A 36 0.59 -22.94 13.41
C GLU A 36 -0.60 -22.55 14.28
N ASP A 37 -0.34 -21.89 15.42
CA ASP A 37 -1.36 -21.45 16.37
C ASP A 37 -2.31 -20.42 15.75
N VAL A 38 -1.80 -19.45 14.98
CA VAL A 38 -2.64 -18.41 14.35
C VAL A 38 -3.15 -18.80 12.96
N SER A 39 -2.82 -20.00 12.47
CA SER A 39 -3.18 -20.45 11.13
C SER A 39 -4.66 -20.30 10.76
N PRO A 40 -5.65 -20.43 11.68
CA PRO A 40 -7.05 -20.22 11.36
C PRO A 40 -7.43 -18.75 11.17
N ILE A 41 -6.72 -17.81 11.80
CA ILE A 41 -7.11 -16.39 11.86
C ILE A 41 -6.18 -15.43 11.11
N ILE A 42 -5.01 -15.92 10.69
CA ILE A 42 -4.06 -15.14 9.88
C ILE A 42 -4.53 -15.07 8.43
N THR A 43 -4.56 -13.85 7.88
CA THR A 43 -4.95 -13.63 6.49
C THR A 43 -3.85 -14.08 5.53
N ARG A 44 -4.20 -14.26 4.27
CA ARG A 44 -3.25 -14.61 3.21
C ARG A 44 -2.18 -13.54 3.05
N ALA A 45 -2.57 -12.26 3.09
CA ALA A 45 -1.65 -11.13 2.98
C ALA A 45 -0.68 -11.06 4.17
N GLU A 46 -1.21 -11.23 5.40
CA GLU A 46 -0.40 -11.28 6.62
C GLU A 46 0.65 -12.40 6.57
N ARG A 47 0.22 -13.61 6.17
CA ARG A 47 1.11 -14.77 6.04
C ARG A 47 2.22 -14.54 5.01
N GLU A 48 1.87 -13.95 3.86
CA GLU A 48 2.83 -13.63 2.81
C GLU A 48 3.88 -12.63 3.30
N ILE A 49 3.46 -11.56 3.98
CA ILE A 49 4.37 -10.55 4.51
C ILE A 49 5.26 -11.14 5.59
N PHE A 50 4.70 -11.89 6.54
CA PHE A 50 5.49 -12.54 7.59
C PHE A 50 6.57 -13.46 7.00
N SER A 51 6.27 -14.17 5.92
CA SER A 51 7.25 -15.04 5.23
C SER A 51 8.42 -14.28 4.58
N ARG A 52 8.21 -13.02 4.21
CA ARG A 52 9.23 -12.14 3.61
C ARG A 52 10.10 -11.46 4.65
N LEU A 53 9.72 -11.47 5.93
CA LEU A 53 10.53 -10.90 7.02
C LEU A 53 11.74 -11.78 7.28
N LYS A 54 12.93 -11.16 7.24
CA LYS A 54 14.22 -11.85 7.44
C LYS A 54 14.70 -11.76 8.88
N ALA A 55 14.60 -10.58 9.49
CA ALA A 55 15.06 -10.32 10.84
C ALA A 55 14.03 -10.75 11.89
N ASP A 56 14.50 -11.39 12.96
CA ASP A 56 13.67 -11.77 14.11
C ASP A 56 13.00 -10.54 14.74
N THR A 57 13.70 -9.41 14.82
CA THR A 57 13.14 -8.14 15.31
C THR A 57 11.92 -7.69 14.51
N ASP A 58 11.94 -7.90 13.19
CA ASP A 58 10.82 -7.53 12.31
C ASP A 58 9.65 -8.50 12.49
N ARG A 59 9.93 -9.79 12.68
CA ARG A 59 8.90 -10.80 13.01
C ARG A 59 8.22 -10.50 14.34
N GLU A 60 8.97 -10.13 15.37
CA GLU A 60 8.40 -9.74 16.68
C GLU A 60 7.51 -8.50 16.56
N LYS A 61 7.95 -7.48 15.82
CA LYS A 61 7.11 -6.31 15.54
C LYS A 61 5.82 -6.72 14.84
N PHE A 62 5.91 -7.57 13.81
CA PHE A 62 4.75 -8.05 13.09
C PHE A 62 3.75 -8.80 14.00
N ILE A 63 4.24 -9.69 14.88
CA ILE A 63 3.39 -10.44 15.81
C ILE A 63 2.64 -9.51 16.76
N LYS A 64 3.30 -8.46 17.27
CA LYS A 64 2.64 -7.43 18.09
C LYS A 64 1.53 -6.71 17.32
N PHE A 65 1.83 -6.26 16.10
CA PHE A 65 0.82 -5.66 15.21
C PHE A 65 -0.36 -6.58 14.97
N PHE A 66 -0.09 -7.85 14.64
CA PHE A 66 -1.09 -8.87 14.33
C PHE A 66 -2.16 -9.00 15.43
N TRP A 67 -1.73 -9.09 16.69
CA TRP A 67 -2.64 -9.18 17.82
C TRP A 67 -3.37 -7.87 18.06
N ARG A 68 -2.66 -6.73 17.97
CA ARG A 68 -3.22 -5.42 18.24
C ARG A 68 -4.34 -5.02 17.28
N GLN A 69 -4.24 -5.39 15.99
CA GLN A 69 -5.33 -5.16 15.03
C GLN A 69 -6.61 -5.93 15.38
N ARG A 70 -6.52 -6.94 16.25
CA ARG A 70 -7.63 -7.77 16.70
C ARG A 70 -8.05 -7.42 18.14
N ASP A 71 -7.50 -6.35 18.69
CA ASP A 71 -7.79 -5.87 20.04
C ASP A 71 -9.09 -5.04 20.06
N PRO A 72 -10.16 -5.50 20.72
CA PRO A 72 -11.40 -4.75 20.82
C PRO A 72 -11.29 -3.55 21.76
N LEU A 73 -10.36 -3.56 22.71
CA LEU A 73 -10.22 -2.55 23.76
C LEU A 73 -8.76 -2.08 23.84
N PRO A 74 -8.25 -1.36 22.83
CA PRO A 74 -6.84 -0.99 22.76
C PRO A 74 -6.36 -0.11 23.93
N ASP A 75 -7.27 0.47 24.73
CA ASP A 75 -6.92 1.30 25.88
C ASP A 75 -6.59 0.47 27.15
N THR A 76 -6.74 -0.86 27.13
CA THR A 76 -6.32 -1.75 28.22
C THR A 76 -4.86 -2.21 28.05
N GLU A 77 -4.24 -2.64 29.16
CA GLU A 77 -2.85 -3.16 29.14
C GLU A 77 -2.75 -4.55 28.50
N GLU A 78 -3.81 -5.36 28.57
CA GLU A 78 -3.86 -6.72 28.04
C GLU A 78 -4.80 -6.81 26.84
N ASN A 79 -4.34 -7.41 25.74
CA ASN A 79 -5.21 -7.70 24.60
C ASN A 79 -6.16 -8.87 24.93
N GLU A 80 -7.44 -8.56 25.15
CA GLU A 80 -8.44 -9.54 25.59
C GLU A 80 -8.73 -10.58 24.52
N PHE A 81 -8.70 -10.19 23.24
CA PHE A 81 -8.90 -11.12 22.13
C PHE A 81 -7.77 -12.15 22.07
N ALA A 82 -6.52 -11.71 22.16
CA ALA A 82 -5.35 -12.58 22.14
C ALA A 82 -5.37 -13.56 23.33
N LYS A 83 -5.71 -13.07 24.53
CA LYS A 83 -5.87 -13.91 25.73
C LYS A 83 -6.95 -14.96 25.55
N ALA A 84 -8.16 -14.56 25.15
CA ALA A 84 -9.27 -15.48 24.91
C ALA A 84 -8.98 -16.46 23.76
N TYR A 85 -8.24 -16.04 22.74
CA TYR A 85 -7.82 -16.90 21.63
C TYR A 85 -6.80 -17.95 22.09
N MET A 86 -5.78 -17.56 22.86
CA MET A 86 -4.80 -18.49 23.43
C MET A 86 -5.44 -19.48 24.41
N GLU A 87 -6.46 -19.08 25.16
CA GLU A 87 -7.28 -20.01 25.96
C GLU A 87 -8.01 -21.03 25.08
N ARG A 88 -8.55 -20.60 23.93
CA ARG A 88 -9.14 -21.53 22.95
C ARG A 88 -8.10 -22.49 22.37
N VAL A 89 -6.87 -22.05 22.12
CA VAL A 89 -5.76 -22.94 21.68
C VAL A 89 -5.51 -24.02 22.73
N ARG A 90 -5.36 -23.64 24.00
CA ARG A 90 -5.17 -24.61 25.10
C ARG A 90 -6.34 -25.57 25.22
N TYR A 91 -7.57 -25.07 25.12
CA TYR A 91 -8.77 -25.91 25.14
C TYR A 91 -8.76 -26.91 23.98
N ALA A 92 -8.45 -26.45 22.76
CA ALA A 92 -8.39 -27.30 21.57
C ALA A 92 -7.33 -28.40 21.74
N ASP A 93 -6.14 -28.06 22.24
CA ASP A 93 -5.07 -29.02 22.49
C ASP A 93 -5.46 -30.12 23.49
N GLN A 94 -6.16 -29.75 24.56
CA GLN A 94 -6.60 -30.70 25.58
C GLN A 94 -7.75 -31.61 25.12
N ASN A 95 -8.66 -31.08 24.29
CA ASN A 95 -9.93 -31.74 23.97
C ASN A 95 -9.96 -32.40 22.59
N PHE A 96 -9.18 -31.89 21.62
CA PHE A 96 -9.23 -32.35 20.23
C PHE A 96 -7.98 -33.10 19.78
N GLY A 97 -6.89 -33.09 20.57
CA GLY A 97 -5.65 -33.81 20.24
C GLY A 97 -5.65 -35.31 20.57
N ARG A 98 -6.62 -35.80 21.34
CA ARG A 98 -6.70 -37.24 21.70
C ARG A 98 -6.94 -38.09 20.45
N GLY A 99 -6.04 -39.06 20.20
CA GLY A 99 -6.13 -39.94 19.03
C GLY A 99 -5.59 -39.35 17.72
N SER A 100 -4.95 -38.18 17.79
CA SER A 100 -4.26 -37.51 16.69
C SER A 100 -2.74 -37.54 16.90
N SER A 101 -1.97 -37.52 15.82
CA SER A 101 -0.51 -37.29 15.89
C SER A 101 -0.15 -35.80 15.94
N LYS A 102 -1.15 -34.92 15.83
CA LYS A 102 -1.01 -33.46 15.81
C LYS A 102 -1.49 -32.85 17.13
N ARG A 103 -1.14 -31.58 17.36
CA ARG A 103 -1.75 -30.77 18.42
C ARG A 103 -3.25 -30.63 18.16
N GLY A 104 -4.06 -30.55 19.21
CA GLY A 104 -5.50 -30.45 19.07
C GLY A 104 -5.94 -29.21 18.29
N SER A 105 -5.24 -28.09 18.43
CA SER A 105 -5.39 -26.87 17.64
C SER A 105 -5.18 -27.08 16.13
N GLN A 106 -4.41 -28.09 15.74
CA GLN A 106 -4.08 -28.43 14.35
C GLN A 106 -5.00 -29.51 13.75
N THR A 107 -5.93 -30.06 14.54
CA THR A 107 -6.98 -30.96 14.04
C THR A 107 -8.11 -30.15 13.39
N GLU A 108 -8.96 -30.77 12.57
CA GLU A 108 -10.07 -30.04 11.95
C GLU A 108 -11.04 -29.48 12.99
N ARG A 109 -11.38 -30.23 14.04
CA ARG A 109 -12.17 -29.71 15.17
C ARG A 109 -11.51 -28.48 15.81
N GLY A 110 -10.20 -28.55 16.06
CA GLY A 110 -9.44 -27.42 16.60
C GLY A 110 -9.44 -26.21 15.68
N PHE A 111 -9.21 -26.41 14.39
CA PHE A 111 -9.21 -25.36 13.37
C PHE A 111 -10.53 -24.58 13.38
N TYR A 112 -11.67 -25.25 13.27
CA TYR A 112 -12.98 -24.57 13.25
C TYR A 112 -13.35 -23.97 14.61
N TYR A 113 -12.97 -24.60 15.72
CA TYR A 113 -13.17 -24.03 17.06
C TYR A 113 -12.37 -22.75 17.28
N LEU A 114 -11.15 -22.67 16.75
CA LEU A 114 -10.32 -21.47 16.82
C LEU A 114 -10.85 -20.36 15.90
N LEU A 115 -11.24 -20.74 14.68
CA LEU A 115 -11.76 -19.82 13.66
C LEU A 115 -13.08 -19.18 14.06
N LEU A 116 -14.08 -20.01 14.40
CA LEU A 116 -15.46 -19.59 14.64
C LEU A 116 -15.75 -19.31 16.12
N GLY A 117 -14.85 -19.73 17.01
CA GLY A 117 -15.11 -19.75 18.45
C GLY A 117 -15.89 -20.99 18.90
N PRO A 118 -16.33 -21.02 20.17
CA PRO A 118 -17.13 -22.12 20.68
C PRO A 118 -18.50 -22.17 19.99
N PRO A 119 -19.00 -23.36 19.61
CA PRO A 119 -20.36 -23.49 19.10
C PRO A 119 -21.39 -23.15 20.18
N LEU A 120 -22.58 -22.70 19.77
CA LEU A 120 -23.72 -22.50 20.67
C LEU A 120 -24.13 -23.82 21.34
N GLU A 121 -24.10 -24.89 20.56
CA GLU A 121 -24.42 -26.24 21.03
C GLU A 121 -23.49 -27.26 20.41
N ARG A 122 -23.06 -28.24 21.21
CA ARG A 122 -22.22 -29.36 20.80
C ARG A 122 -22.84 -30.66 21.29
N GLN A 123 -23.35 -31.46 20.35
CA GLN A 123 -23.90 -32.79 20.62
C GLN A 123 -22.87 -33.86 20.22
N THR A 124 -22.66 -34.87 21.08
CA THR A 124 -21.67 -35.93 20.86
C THR A 124 -22.35 -37.28 20.76
N PHE A 125 -22.02 -38.07 19.74
CA PHE A 125 -22.58 -39.37 19.45
C PHE A 125 -21.46 -40.41 19.40
N LEU A 126 -21.17 -41.07 20.54
CA LEU A 126 -20.05 -42.03 20.66
C LEU A 126 -20.50 -43.49 20.82
N THR A 127 -21.74 -43.71 21.25
CA THR A 127 -22.22 -45.03 21.73
C THR A 127 -23.30 -45.64 20.85
N GLN A 128 -23.70 -44.95 19.79
CA GLN A 128 -24.75 -45.38 18.89
C GLN A 128 -24.23 -46.44 17.91
N SER A 129 -24.74 -47.66 18.00
CA SER A 129 -24.27 -48.79 17.17
C SER A 129 -24.55 -48.65 15.66
N GLN A 130 -25.41 -47.70 15.27
CA GLN A 130 -25.85 -47.50 13.89
C GLN A 130 -25.06 -46.41 13.14
N ILE A 131 -24.33 -45.54 13.85
CA ILE A 131 -23.58 -44.44 13.25
C ILE A 131 -22.13 -44.43 13.75
N TRP A 132 -21.22 -43.90 12.94
CA TRP A 132 -19.84 -43.70 13.37
C TRP A 132 -19.76 -42.65 14.47
N PRO A 133 -18.74 -42.71 15.36
CA PRO A 133 -18.49 -41.66 16.33
C PRO A 133 -18.41 -40.29 15.66
N LEU A 134 -19.27 -39.38 16.09
CA LEU A 134 -19.37 -38.05 15.49
C LEU A 134 -19.82 -36.99 16.50
N GLU A 135 -19.62 -35.74 16.13
CA GLU A 135 -20.08 -34.57 16.85
C GLU A 135 -20.86 -33.65 15.90
N LEU A 136 -21.98 -33.13 16.37
CA LEU A 136 -22.77 -32.11 15.70
C LEU A 136 -22.58 -30.78 16.43
N TRP A 137 -22.08 -29.78 15.73
CA TRP A 137 -21.80 -28.45 16.25
C TRP A 137 -22.75 -27.46 15.60
N PHE A 138 -23.41 -26.63 16.42
CA PHE A 138 -24.35 -25.60 15.96
C PHE A 138 -23.77 -24.21 16.23
N TYR A 139 -23.72 -23.38 15.20
CA TYR A 139 -23.13 -22.04 15.25
C TYR A 139 -24.15 -20.96 14.94
N LYS A 140 -23.99 -19.81 15.60
CA LYS A 140 -24.53 -18.52 15.14
C LYS A 140 -23.45 -17.83 14.32
N GLY A 141 -23.72 -17.55 13.05
CA GLY A 141 -22.76 -16.89 12.18
C GLY A 141 -22.83 -15.36 12.26
N GLU A 142 -21.70 -14.74 11.97
CA GLU A 142 -21.55 -13.29 11.87
C GLU A 142 -21.90 -12.84 10.43
N ILE A 143 -23.15 -12.43 10.23
CA ILE A 143 -23.73 -12.11 8.91
C ILE A 143 -22.98 -10.97 8.21
N GLU A 144 -22.47 -10.01 8.98
CA GLU A 144 -21.69 -8.88 8.47
C GLU A 144 -20.41 -9.32 7.72
N TYR A 145 -19.89 -10.51 8.03
CA TYR A 145 -18.73 -11.10 7.36
C TYR A 145 -19.12 -12.22 6.37
N GLY A 146 -20.41 -12.31 6.02
CA GLY A 146 -20.93 -13.23 5.00
C GLY A 146 -21.21 -14.65 5.48
N LEU A 147 -21.22 -14.91 6.79
CA LEU A 147 -21.67 -16.18 7.34
C LEU A 147 -23.22 -16.24 7.38
N PRO A 148 -23.83 -17.43 7.25
CA PRO A 148 -25.26 -17.59 7.49
C PRO A 148 -25.64 -17.24 8.94
N PRO A 149 -26.89 -16.83 9.22
CA PRO A 149 -27.33 -16.55 10.60
C PRO A 149 -27.09 -17.73 11.55
N TYR A 150 -27.34 -18.95 11.07
CA TYR A 150 -27.11 -20.19 11.80
C TYR A 150 -26.69 -21.30 10.84
N PHE A 151 -25.78 -22.16 11.27
CA PHE A 151 -25.34 -23.32 10.49
C PHE A 151 -24.79 -24.44 11.36
N TYR A 152 -24.75 -25.65 10.80
CA TYR A 152 -24.19 -26.84 11.42
C TYR A 152 -22.81 -27.18 10.85
N LEU A 153 -21.97 -27.81 11.67
CA LEU A 153 -20.81 -28.57 11.22
C LEU A 153 -20.87 -29.96 11.86
N ILE A 154 -20.53 -30.99 11.09
CA ILE A 154 -20.44 -32.37 11.60
C ILE A 154 -18.97 -32.79 11.52
N PHE A 155 -18.44 -33.30 12.63
CA PHE A 155 -17.12 -33.91 12.67
C PHE A 155 -17.26 -35.39 12.96
N PHE A 156 -16.63 -36.26 12.19
CA PHE A 156 -16.78 -37.70 12.38
C PHE A 156 -15.48 -38.48 12.16
N GLN A 157 -15.39 -39.65 12.80
CA GLN A 157 -14.33 -40.61 12.57
C GLN A 157 -14.75 -41.58 11.47
N ALA A 158 -14.15 -41.43 10.29
CA ALA A 158 -14.42 -42.35 9.18
C ALA A 158 -14.05 -43.79 9.61
N GLN A 159 -14.99 -44.72 9.47
CA GLN A 159 -14.82 -46.13 9.89
C GLN A 159 -14.56 -46.32 11.39
N GLY A 160 -14.85 -45.31 12.21
CA GLY A 160 -14.79 -45.39 13.67
C GLY A 160 -13.39 -45.34 14.28
N LEU A 161 -12.36 -45.00 13.50
CA LEU A 161 -10.98 -44.89 13.96
C LEU A 161 -10.31 -43.61 13.42
N GLY A 162 -9.27 -43.15 14.11
CA GLY A 162 -8.45 -42.02 13.68
C GLY A 162 -9.00 -40.64 14.07
N GLU A 163 -8.54 -39.61 13.36
CA GLU A 163 -8.90 -38.22 13.64
C GLU A 163 -10.32 -37.90 13.19
N TYR A 164 -11.00 -37.01 13.92
CA TYR A 164 -12.27 -36.44 13.48
C TYR A 164 -12.02 -35.51 12.31
N ARG A 165 -12.67 -35.78 11.18
CA ARG A 165 -12.69 -34.90 10.01
C ARG A 165 -14.06 -34.27 9.84
N LEU A 166 -14.10 -33.10 9.23
CA LEU A 166 -15.30 -32.40 8.81
C LEU A 166 -16.01 -33.25 7.75
N TYR A 167 -17.29 -33.46 8.00
CA TYR A 167 -18.23 -34.09 7.10
C TYR A 167 -18.79 -33.03 6.15
N SER A 168 -18.74 -33.30 4.84
CA SER A 168 -19.33 -32.44 3.81
C SER A 168 -20.59 -33.09 3.22
N PRO A 169 -21.79 -32.48 3.41
CA PRO A 169 -23.04 -33.03 2.89
C PRO A 169 -23.07 -33.25 1.36
N GLY A 170 -22.26 -32.48 0.63
CA GLY A 170 -22.17 -32.55 -0.82
C GLY A 170 -21.30 -33.71 -1.34
N THR A 171 -20.21 -34.03 -0.64
CA THR A 171 -19.23 -35.03 -1.11
C THR A 171 -19.27 -36.34 -0.35
N ASP A 172 -19.53 -36.32 0.97
CA ASP A 172 -19.54 -37.53 1.80
C ASP A 172 -20.91 -38.23 1.76
N GLY A 173 -22.00 -37.47 1.87
CA GLY A 173 -23.36 -37.99 1.93
C GLY A 173 -23.70 -38.72 3.24
N PRO A 174 -24.97 -38.74 3.67
CA PRO A 174 -25.44 -39.40 4.90
C PRO A 174 -24.93 -40.84 5.11
N GLU A 175 -24.76 -41.58 4.02
CA GLU A 175 -24.22 -42.94 3.99
C GLU A 175 -22.83 -43.06 4.64
N SER A 176 -22.02 -42.01 4.58
CA SER A 176 -20.68 -41.98 5.20
C SER A 176 -20.72 -41.92 6.72
N LEU A 177 -21.85 -41.51 7.32
CA LEU A 177 -22.02 -41.40 8.77
C LEU A 177 -22.56 -42.69 9.40
N VAL A 178 -23.03 -43.65 8.61
CA VAL A 178 -23.70 -44.87 9.08
C VAL A 178 -22.72 -46.05 9.10
N VAL A 179 -22.81 -46.90 10.14
CA VAL A 179 -22.02 -48.13 10.22
C VAL A 179 -22.57 -49.16 9.22
N PRO A 180 -21.78 -49.68 8.28
CA PRO A 180 -22.23 -50.71 7.36
C PRO A 180 -22.59 -52.00 8.13
N THR A 181 -23.85 -52.43 8.05
CA THR A 181 -24.26 -53.74 8.59
C THR A 181 -24.06 -54.82 7.53
N LEU A 182 -23.58 -56.00 7.95
CA LEU A 182 -23.26 -57.15 7.08
C LEU A 182 -24.43 -57.60 6.17
N SER A 183 -25.67 -57.22 6.51
CA SER A 183 -26.90 -57.59 5.82
C SER A 183 -27.37 -56.59 4.75
N ALA A 184 -26.78 -55.39 4.68
CA ALA A 184 -27.27 -54.31 3.81
C ALA A 184 -26.53 -54.28 2.46
N ARG A 185 -27.13 -54.89 1.43
CA ARG A 185 -26.75 -54.63 0.03
C ARG A 185 -26.93 -53.13 -0.27
N LEU A 186 -25.83 -52.42 -0.51
CA LEU A 186 -25.72 -51.01 -0.93
C LEU A 186 -26.56 -50.04 -0.08
N MET A 187 -25.95 -49.46 0.96
CA MET A 187 -26.56 -48.37 1.74
C MET A 187 -26.90 -47.19 0.80
N THR A 188 -28.18 -46.85 0.70
CA THR A 188 -28.63 -45.69 -0.10
C THR A 188 -28.65 -44.43 0.75
N ARG A 189 -28.45 -43.26 0.13
CA ARG A 189 -28.54 -41.94 0.79
C ARG A 189 -29.84 -41.74 1.59
N ALA A 190 -30.97 -42.14 1.00
CA ALA A 190 -32.28 -42.07 1.66
C ALA A 190 -32.39 -43.06 2.84
N GLY A 191 -31.86 -44.28 2.70
CA GLY A 191 -31.81 -45.26 3.78
C GLY A 191 -30.95 -44.80 4.95
N ALA A 192 -29.76 -44.28 4.67
CA ALA A 192 -28.85 -43.71 5.66
C ALA A 192 -29.48 -42.54 6.41
N TYR A 193 -30.14 -41.62 5.70
CA TYR A 193 -30.88 -40.51 6.32
C TYR A 193 -31.95 -41.00 7.32
N GLN A 194 -32.72 -42.05 6.98
CA GLN A 194 -33.73 -42.59 7.89
C GLN A 194 -33.11 -43.24 9.13
N ILE A 195 -31.95 -43.87 9.00
CA ILE A 195 -31.20 -44.43 10.14
C ILE A 195 -30.77 -43.27 11.06
N ILE A 196 -30.13 -42.24 10.50
CA ILE A 196 -29.68 -41.08 11.27
C ILE A 196 -30.88 -40.38 11.93
N LYS A 197 -32.01 -40.23 11.23
CA LYS A 197 -33.23 -39.60 11.77
C LYS A 197 -33.81 -40.33 12.97
N LYS A 198 -33.70 -41.67 13.02
CA LYS A 198 -34.08 -42.46 14.19
C LYS A 198 -33.16 -42.23 15.38
N VAL A 199 -31.89 -41.92 15.13
CA VAL A 199 -30.93 -41.55 16.18
C VAL A 199 -31.20 -40.13 16.67
N ASN A 200 -31.23 -39.15 15.76
CA ASN A 200 -31.47 -37.75 16.06
C ASN A 200 -31.98 -37.03 14.80
N SER A 201 -33.12 -36.33 14.92
CA SER A 201 -33.76 -35.64 13.79
C SER A 201 -32.96 -34.44 13.28
N GLU A 202 -32.26 -33.73 14.16
CA GLU A 202 -31.44 -32.56 13.83
C GLU A 202 -30.17 -32.98 13.07
N LEU A 203 -29.47 -34.02 13.57
CA LEU A 203 -28.32 -34.62 12.89
C LEU A 203 -28.68 -35.12 11.50
N ALA A 204 -29.89 -35.70 11.33
CA ALA A 204 -30.36 -36.12 10.02
C ALA A 204 -30.51 -34.92 9.07
N GLY A 205 -31.09 -33.81 9.53
CA GLY A 205 -31.15 -32.56 8.76
C GLY A 205 -29.76 -32.05 8.38
N ALA A 206 -28.85 -31.96 9.36
CA ALA A 206 -27.47 -31.51 9.17
C ALA A 206 -26.66 -32.42 8.22
N SER A 207 -27.00 -33.72 8.15
CA SER A 207 -26.38 -34.64 7.18
C SER A 207 -26.72 -34.30 5.73
N LEU A 208 -27.81 -33.57 5.49
CA LEU A 208 -28.22 -33.14 4.16
C LEU A 208 -27.73 -31.73 3.84
N SER A 209 -27.83 -30.76 4.75
CA SER A 209 -27.39 -29.39 4.55
C SER A 209 -26.83 -28.80 5.84
N TYR A 210 -25.82 -27.93 5.73
CA TYR A 210 -25.37 -27.15 6.89
C TYR A 210 -26.41 -26.10 7.34
N LEU A 211 -27.37 -25.73 6.50
CA LEU A 211 -28.38 -24.73 6.86
C LEU A 211 -29.60 -25.37 7.56
N PRO A 212 -30.01 -24.85 8.73
CA PRO A 212 -31.21 -25.30 9.40
C PRO A 212 -32.46 -25.14 8.52
N GLY A 213 -33.32 -26.15 8.48
CA GLY A 213 -34.60 -26.12 7.75
C GLY A 213 -34.53 -26.52 6.27
N GLU A 214 -33.34 -26.63 5.67
CA GLU A 214 -33.18 -27.14 4.30
C GLU A 214 -33.19 -28.68 4.27
N GLN A 215 -34.36 -29.28 4.04
CA GLN A 215 -34.54 -30.75 4.05
C GLN A 215 -34.79 -31.35 2.66
N SER A 216 -34.26 -30.74 1.60
CA SER A 216 -34.41 -31.25 0.22
C SER A 216 -33.28 -32.21 -0.16
N LEU A 217 -33.61 -33.37 -0.73
CA LEU A 217 -32.65 -34.39 -1.17
C LEU A 217 -31.97 -34.06 -2.52
N MET A 218 -32.46 -33.06 -3.27
CA MET A 218 -32.01 -32.74 -4.65
C MET A 218 -31.26 -31.41 -4.78
N ALA A 219 -31.42 -30.47 -3.84
CA ALA A 219 -30.81 -29.13 -3.86
C ALA A 219 -29.61 -28.83 -2.90
N PRO A 220 -29.10 -29.74 -2.03
CA PRO A 220 -28.29 -29.33 -0.87
C PRO A 220 -26.79 -29.09 -1.11
N ILE A 221 -26.27 -29.37 -2.32
CA ILE A 221 -24.83 -29.25 -2.61
C ILE A 221 -24.44 -27.76 -2.63
N ILE A 222 -25.25 -26.89 -3.24
CA ILE A 222 -24.90 -25.49 -3.49
C ILE A 222 -24.89 -24.67 -2.20
N SER A 223 -25.89 -24.82 -1.33
CA SER A 223 -25.97 -24.06 -0.08
C SER A 223 -24.82 -24.44 0.88
N SER A 224 -24.56 -25.74 1.07
CA SER A 224 -23.44 -26.20 1.91
C SER A 224 -22.08 -25.77 1.37
N THR A 225 -21.88 -25.78 0.04
CA THR A 225 -20.65 -25.24 -0.57
C THR A 225 -20.50 -23.73 -0.36
N SER A 226 -21.62 -22.99 -0.39
CA SER A 226 -21.63 -21.55 -0.09
C SER A 226 -21.23 -21.28 1.36
N VAL A 227 -21.76 -22.05 2.32
CA VAL A 227 -21.36 -21.95 3.74
C VAL A 227 -19.85 -22.17 3.90
N MET A 228 -19.28 -23.22 3.27
CA MET A 228 -17.84 -23.47 3.34
C MET A 228 -17.00 -22.38 2.69
N ALA A 229 -17.45 -21.82 1.55
CA ALA A 229 -16.78 -20.69 0.91
C ALA A 229 -16.81 -19.43 1.80
N SER A 230 -17.94 -19.17 2.46
CA SER A 230 -18.06 -18.09 3.44
C SER A 230 -17.13 -18.31 4.64
N ILE A 231 -17.07 -19.52 5.22
CA ILE A 231 -16.15 -19.84 6.31
C ILE A 231 -14.69 -19.71 5.86
N GLY A 232 -14.34 -20.16 4.66
CA GLY A 232 -12.98 -20.06 4.13
C GLY A 232 -12.51 -18.62 3.89
N THR A 233 -13.43 -17.71 3.55
CA THR A 233 -13.14 -16.28 3.35
C THR A 233 -13.37 -15.44 4.61
N TYR A 234 -13.78 -16.06 5.71
CA TYR A 234 -14.15 -15.36 6.94
C TYR A 234 -12.99 -14.59 7.59
N PRO A 235 -11.76 -15.13 7.74
CA PRO A 235 -10.64 -14.36 8.29
C PRO A 235 -10.34 -13.09 7.48
N GLU A 236 -10.38 -13.20 6.16
CA GLU A 236 -10.10 -12.10 5.22
C GLU A 236 -11.15 -10.97 5.32
N LYS A 237 -12.39 -11.31 5.65
CA LYS A 237 -13.49 -10.34 5.81
C LYS A 237 -13.56 -9.75 7.21
N LYS A 238 -13.24 -10.56 8.22
CA LYS A 238 -13.33 -10.17 9.64
C LYS A 238 -12.13 -9.34 10.08
N PHE A 239 -10.93 -9.67 9.61
CA PHE A 239 -9.70 -9.00 10.02
C PHE A 239 -9.15 -8.18 8.86
N SER A 240 -9.05 -6.86 9.09
CA SER A 240 -8.49 -5.94 8.12
C SER A 240 -6.99 -6.20 7.93
N ASP A 241 -6.59 -6.54 6.70
CA ASP A 241 -5.19 -6.65 6.30
C ASP A 241 -4.65 -5.32 5.73
N ALA A 242 -5.42 -4.23 5.82
CA ALA A 242 -5.07 -2.95 5.22
C ALA A 242 -3.72 -2.41 5.72
N TYR A 243 -3.36 -2.68 6.98
CA TYR A 243 -2.06 -2.32 7.53
C TYR A 243 -0.92 -3.07 6.82
N THR A 244 -1.16 -4.27 6.34
CA THR A 244 -0.14 -5.08 5.68
C THR A 244 0.27 -4.48 4.32
N ARG A 245 -0.60 -3.64 3.72
CA ARG A 245 -0.32 -2.89 2.49
C ARG A 245 0.94 -2.04 2.66
N ASP A 246 1.99 -2.43 1.94
CA ASP A 246 3.31 -1.79 1.95
C ASP A 246 4.08 -1.88 3.28
N TYR A 247 3.74 -2.84 4.16
CA TYR A 247 4.43 -3.06 5.44
C TYR A 247 5.94 -3.12 5.28
N LEU A 248 6.42 -3.85 4.27
CA LEU A 248 7.86 -3.98 4.00
C LEU A 248 8.53 -2.65 3.65
N THR A 249 7.79 -1.69 3.08
CA THR A 249 8.29 -0.37 2.71
C THR A 249 8.36 0.56 3.91
N TYR A 250 7.36 0.49 4.81
CA TYR A 250 7.26 1.44 5.92
C TYR A 250 7.78 0.92 7.28
N LYS A 251 8.07 -0.39 7.42
CA LYS A 251 8.47 -1.02 8.71
C LYS A 251 9.64 -0.35 9.43
N ASP A 252 10.50 0.33 8.68
CA ASP A 252 11.68 1.02 9.21
C ASP A 252 11.37 2.45 9.68
N TYR A 253 10.24 3.04 9.24
CA TYR A 253 9.77 4.37 9.63
C TYR A 253 8.80 4.36 10.82
N VAL A 254 8.20 3.20 11.11
CA VAL A 254 7.27 3.02 12.23
C VAL A 254 8.06 2.45 13.41
N THR A 255 8.35 3.32 14.37
CA THR A 255 9.00 2.93 15.63
C THR A 255 8.02 2.19 16.53
N THR A 256 8.51 1.52 17.58
CA THR A 256 7.68 0.88 18.61
C THR A 256 6.66 1.82 19.26
N GLU A 257 6.84 3.14 19.17
CA GLU A 257 5.89 4.13 19.68
C GLU A 257 4.69 4.35 18.75
N TYR A 258 4.85 4.08 17.45
CA TYR A 258 3.77 4.17 16.45
C TYR A 258 3.21 2.79 16.09
N THR A 259 3.85 1.69 16.49
CA THR A 259 3.46 0.34 16.07
C THR A 259 2.07 -0.10 16.53
N ASP A 260 1.39 0.71 17.34
CA ASP A 260 0.27 0.21 18.12
C ASP A 260 -1.08 0.81 17.68
N ARG A 261 -1.10 1.74 16.71
CA ARG A 261 -2.29 2.52 16.32
C ARG A 261 -2.40 2.81 14.81
N PHE A 262 -2.55 1.78 14.00
CA PHE A 262 -2.89 1.95 12.58
C PHE A 262 -4.33 2.46 12.40
N ILE A 263 -4.52 3.42 11.50
CA ILE A 263 -5.82 3.95 11.08
C ILE A 263 -6.00 3.60 9.61
N GLU A 264 -7.07 2.89 9.27
CA GLU A 264 -7.43 2.67 7.87
C GLU A 264 -7.71 4.01 7.16
N SER A 265 -7.35 4.08 5.89
CA SER A 265 -7.58 5.24 5.05
C SER A 265 -8.01 4.85 3.65
N SER A 266 -8.78 5.73 3.02
CA SER A 266 -9.06 5.68 1.60
C SER A 266 -8.11 6.62 0.87
N PHE A 267 -7.66 6.22 -0.32
CA PHE A 267 -6.67 6.97 -1.08
C PHE A 267 -6.99 6.93 -2.57
N SER A 268 -6.89 8.09 -3.21
CA SER A 268 -6.93 8.20 -4.67
C SER A 268 -5.78 9.06 -5.18
N ALA A 269 -5.26 8.69 -6.34
CA ALA A 269 -4.26 9.47 -7.07
C ALA A 269 -4.59 9.45 -8.56
N ARG A 270 -4.42 10.60 -9.21
CA ARG A 270 -4.66 10.80 -10.64
C ARG A 270 -3.59 11.72 -11.21
N VAL A 271 -3.25 11.51 -12.48
CA VAL A 271 -2.27 12.33 -13.18
C VAL A 271 -2.99 13.35 -14.04
N PHE A 272 -2.68 14.62 -13.84
CA PHE A 272 -3.14 15.72 -14.67
C PHE A 272 -1.95 16.56 -15.14
N ARG A 273 -2.13 17.28 -16.25
CA ARG A 273 -1.12 18.22 -16.74
C ARG A 273 -1.52 19.63 -16.33
N ASN A 274 -0.54 20.39 -15.84
CA ASN A 274 -0.66 21.81 -15.59
C ASN A 274 0.59 22.51 -16.13
N ASP A 275 0.40 23.57 -16.92
CA ASP A 275 1.48 24.34 -17.58
C ASP A 275 2.51 23.44 -18.30
N GLY A 276 2.01 22.41 -18.99
CA GLY A 276 2.81 21.46 -19.76
C GLY A 276 3.50 20.35 -18.94
N GLN A 277 3.51 20.43 -17.61
CA GLN A 277 4.11 19.43 -16.71
C GLN A 277 3.04 18.50 -16.11
N SER A 278 3.37 17.22 -15.97
CA SER A 278 2.50 16.24 -15.29
C SER A 278 2.64 16.32 -13.78
N PHE A 279 1.52 16.27 -13.08
CA PHE A 279 1.40 16.24 -11.63
C PHE A 279 0.52 15.07 -11.19
N ILE A 280 0.91 14.42 -10.10
CA ILE A 280 0.06 13.51 -9.36
C ILE A 280 -0.77 14.37 -8.41
N HIS A 281 -2.08 14.43 -8.63
CA HIS A 281 -3.04 14.99 -7.68
C HIS A 281 -3.57 13.83 -6.85
N TRP A 282 -3.48 13.93 -5.53
CA TRP A 282 -3.87 12.84 -4.63
C TRP A 282 -4.77 13.33 -3.50
N ALA A 283 -5.62 12.43 -3.01
CA ALA A 283 -6.51 12.62 -1.88
C ALA A 283 -6.38 11.43 -0.92
N LEU A 284 -6.22 11.72 0.37
CA LEU A 284 -6.13 10.74 1.45
C LEU A 284 -7.19 11.06 2.50
N GLU A 285 -8.01 10.07 2.84
CA GLU A 285 -9.07 10.17 3.84
C GLU A 285 -8.88 9.09 4.91
N PRO A 286 -8.22 9.40 6.04
CA PRO A 286 -8.20 8.53 7.20
C PRO A 286 -9.61 8.37 7.78
N LYS A 287 -9.95 7.16 8.25
CA LYS A 287 -11.27 6.89 8.88
C LYS A 287 -11.53 7.76 10.11
N LYS A 288 -10.47 8.15 10.82
CA LYS A 288 -10.52 9.03 11.98
C LYS A 288 -9.26 9.91 12.04
N ILE A 289 -9.40 11.09 12.61
CA ILE A 289 -8.32 12.04 12.85
C ILE A 289 -8.33 12.37 14.35
N ASN A 290 -7.19 12.17 15.01
CA ASN A 290 -7.07 12.43 16.43
C ASN A 290 -6.32 13.75 16.66
N PHE A 291 -6.89 14.61 17.50
CA PHE A 291 -6.30 15.87 17.94
C PHE A 291 -6.09 15.85 19.45
N ALA A 292 -5.09 16.60 19.94
CA ALA A 292 -4.94 16.90 21.36
C ALA A 292 -5.52 18.28 21.66
N ALA A 293 -6.25 18.40 22.77
CA ALA A 293 -6.72 19.68 23.28
C ALA A 293 -5.55 20.50 23.83
N ARG A 294 -5.47 21.78 23.45
CA ARG A 294 -4.47 22.74 23.94
C ARG A 294 -5.12 24.11 24.11
N GLY A 295 -5.53 24.41 25.35
CA GLY A 295 -6.32 25.60 25.65
C GLY A 295 -7.68 25.54 24.95
N GLU A 296 -8.00 26.58 24.17
CA GLU A 296 -9.27 26.68 23.40
C GLU A 296 -9.19 26.08 21.98
N SER A 297 -8.07 25.43 21.64
CA SER A 297 -7.82 24.87 20.31
C SER A 297 -7.47 23.38 20.37
N PHE A 298 -7.70 22.69 19.26
CA PHE A 298 -7.30 21.32 19.02
C PHE A 298 -6.12 21.32 18.05
N GLN A 299 -5.04 20.62 18.40
CA GLN A 299 -3.81 20.56 17.61
C GLN A 299 -3.45 19.13 17.26
N ALA A 300 -2.86 18.96 16.08
CA ALA A 300 -2.24 17.71 15.66
C ALA A 300 -1.06 18.01 14.75
N VAL A 301 0.05 17.30 14.95
CA VAL A 301 1.23 17.41 14.09
C VAL A 301 1.39 16.11 13.33
N TYR A 302 1.27 16.17 12.01
CA TYR A 302 1.45 15.02 11.14
C TYR A 302 2.83 15.06 10.48
N ASP A 303 3.41 13.89 10.25
CA ASP A 303 4.62 13.69 9.45
C ASP A 303 4.27 12.79 8.27
N LEU A 304 4.28 13.38 7.09
CA LEU A 304 3.94 12.76 5.83
C LEU A 304 5.21 12.40 5.07
N ILE A 305 5.39 11.11 4.81
CA ILE A 305 6.45 10.58 3.97
C ILE A 305 5.81 10.06 2.68
N LEU A 306 6.25 10.59 1.54
CA LEU A 306 5.85 10.15 0.21
C LEU A 306 7.07 9.55 -0.50
N ARG A 307 6.89 8.37 -1.06
CA ARG A 307 7.87 7.64 -1.86
C ARG A 307 7.31 7.32 -3.22
N LEU A 308 8.08 7.63 -4.26
CA LEU A 308 7.80 7.21 -5.61
C LEU A 308 8.73 6.04 -5.94
N GLU A 309 8.17 4.92 -6.37
CA GLU A 309 8.92 3.71 -6.69
C GLU A 309 8.63 3.28 -8.13
N ASP A 310 9.64 2.76 -8.82
CA ASP A 310 9.46 2.12 -10.12
C ASP A 310 8.83 0.71 -9.96
N PRO A 311 8.43 0.02 -11.05
CA PRO A 311 7.83 -1.31 -10.95
C PRO A 311 8.77 -2.40 -10.39
N SER A 312 10.07 -2.12 -10.31
CA SER A 312 11.08 -3.01 -9.74
C SER A 312 11.30 -2.74 -8.24
N GLY A 313 10.63 -1.72 -7.67
CA GLY A 313 10.80 -1.29 -6.28
C GLY A 313 11.98 -0.35 -6.05
N ASN A 314 12.61 0.18 -7.11
CA ASN A 314 13.68 1.17 -6.93
C ASN A 314 13.08 2.53 -6.60
N LEU A 315 13.75 3.25 -5.69
CA LEU A 315 13.36 4.60 -5.30
C LEU A 315 13.57 5.59 -6.45
N VAL A 316 12.52 6.33 -6.78
CA VAL A 316 12.50 7.42 -7.78
C VAL A 316 12.45 8.78 -7.08
N LEU A 317 11.76 8.86 -5.93
CA LEU A 317 11.69 10.06 -5.11
C LEU A 317 11.35 9.67 -3.68
N GLU A 318 11.95 10.35 -2.70
CA GLU A 318 11.48 10.36 -1.32
C GLU A 318 11.33 11.81 -0.84
N LYS A 319 10.18 12.11 -0.24
CA LYS A 319 9.86 13.43 0.32
C LYS A 319 9.26 13.21 1.70
N SER A 320 9.76 13.93 2.70
CA SER A 320 9.20 13.96 4.06
C SER A 320 8.79 15.38 4.39
N GLU A 321 7.66 15.55 5.07
CA GLU A 321 7.16 16.85 5.47
C GLU A 321 6.30 16.81 6.72
N GLU A 322 6.42 17.85 7.54
CA GLU A 322 5.58 18.03 8.71
C GLU A 322 4.39 18.93 8.38
N ILE A 323 3.20 18.51 8.81
CA ILE A 323 1.92 19.17 8.60
C ILE A 323 1.33 19.50 9.98
N PRO A 324 1.56 20.72 10.49
CA PRO A 324 0.90 21.18 11.71
C PRO A 324 -0.54 21.59 11.40
N LEU A 325 -1.49 20.98 12.10
CA LEU A 325 -2.91 21.32 12.06
C LEU A 325 -3.34 21.97 13.37
N THR A 326 -4.11 23.05 13.27
CA THR A 326 -4.74 23.72 14.41
C THR A 326 -6.19 24.03 14.05
N VAL A 327 -7.10 23.67 14.93
CA VAL A 327 -8.54 23.73 14.73
C VAL A 327 -9.17 24.39 15.96
N SER A 328 -10.07 25.35 15.77
CA SER A 328 -10.82 25.92 16.91
C SER A 328 -11.87 24.93 17.44
N ALA A 329 -12.31 25.09 18.69
CA ALA A 329 -13.39 24.26 19.22
C ALA A 329 -14.69 24.33 18.38
N GLU A 330 -14.99 25.50 17.80
CA GLU A 330 -16.13 25.71 16.91
C GLU A 330 -15.97 24.94 15.58
N GLN A 331 -14.79 25.02 14.95
CA GLN A 331 -14.49 24.30 13.72
C GLN A 331 -14.54 22.79 13.94
N TYR A 332 -13.97 22.30 15.04
CA TYR A 332 -13.98 20.89 15.40
C TYR A 332 -15.42 20.39 15.55
N LYS A 333 -16.26 21.10 16.30
CA LYS A 333 -17.67 20.75 16.50
C LYS A 333 -18.49 20.80 15.21
N ALA A 334 -18.21 21.77 14.33
CA ALA A 334 -18.90 21.89 13.04
C ALA A 334 -18.59 20.74 12.08
N HIS A 335 -17.40 20.13 12.17
CA HIS A 335 -16.92 19.10 11.26
C HIS A 335 -16.79 17.72 11.91
N GLU A 336 -17.27 17.54 13.15
CA GLU A 336 -17.15 16.29 13.93
C GLU A 336 -17.66 15.05 13.17
N ARG A 337 -18.67 15.24 12.32
CA ARG A 337 -19.30 14.18 11.51
C ARG A 337 -18.87 14.18 10.04
N GLN A 338 -17.99 15.09 9.64
CA GLN A 338 -17.47 15.16 8.28
C GLN A 338 -16.17 14.37 8.17
N ARG A 339 -15.94 13.77 7.00
CA ARG A 339 -14.66 13.15 6.69
C ARG A 339 -13.59 14.21 6.57
N PHE A 340 -12.37 13.91 6.99
CA PHE A 340 -11.23 14.79 6.77
C PHE A 340 -10.37 14.26 5.63
N ALA A 341 -9.97 15.14 4.72
CA ALA A 341 -9.10 14.76 3.59
C ALA A 341 -7.83 15.60 3.56
N PHE A 342 -6.69 14.93 3.39
CA PHE A 342 -5.45 15.57 2.94
C PHE A 342 -5.41 15.50 1.42
N GLN A 343 -5.21 16.64 0.76
CA GLN A 343 -5.11 16.70 -0.69
C GLN A 343 -3.91 17.52 -1.14
N ASP A 344 -3.12 16.98 -2.05
CA ASP A 344 -1.93 17.66 -2.55
C ASP A 344 -1.53 17.25 -3.96
N VAL A 345 -0.50 17.91 -4.47
CA VAL A 345 0.13 17.68 -5.76
C VAL A 345 1.60 17.31 -5.62
N LEU A 346 2.09 16.49 -6.55
CA LEU A 346 3.49 16.13 -6.68
C LEU A 346 3.88 16.17 -8.17
N PRO A 347 4.86 16.98 -8.60
CA PRO A 347 5.34 16.91 -9.98
C PRO A 347 5.90 15.52 -10.25
N VAL A 348 5.79 15.04 -11.50
CA VAL A 348 6.28 13.71 -11.84
C VAL A 348 6.81 13.61 -13.28
N ILE A 349 7.90 12.89 -13.47
CA ILE A 349 8.45 12.57 -14.80
C ILE A 349 7.62 11.51 -15.54
N PRO A 350 7.72 11.37 -16.87
CA PRO A 350 7.07 10.28 -17.60
C PRO A 350 7.58 8.90 -17.17
N GLY A 351 6.68 7.92 -17.04
CA GLY A 351 7.03 6.56 -16.62
C GLY A 351 5.90 5.81 -15.95
N ARG A 352 6.19 4.60 -15.45
CA ARG A 352 5.27 3.80 -14.63
C ARG A 352 5.79 3.80 -13.20
N PHE A 353 4.93 4.13 -12.25
CA PHE A 353 5.34 4.27 -10.87
C PHE A 353 4.27 3.78 -9.90
N LYS A 354 4.69 3.60 -8.66
CA LYS A 354 3.84 3.43 -7.49
C LYS A 354 4.16 4.55 -6.50
N LEU A 355 3.15 5.33 -6.13
CA LEU A 355 3.25 6.26 -5.00
C LEU A 355 2.91 5.48 -3.75
N VAL A 356 3.80 5.51 -2.76
CA VAL A 356 3.62 4.94 -1.44
C VAL A 356 3.70 6.10 -0.44
N GLY A 357 2.78 6.14 0.50
CA GLY A 357 2.71 7.19 1.50
C GLY A 357 2.53 6.63 2.90
N LEU A 358 3.14 7.31 3.86
CA LEU A 358 3.00 7.08 5.29
C LEU A 358 2.67 8.41 5.95
N LEU A 359 1.54 8.48 6.65
CA LEU A 359 1.14 9.65 7.42
C LEU A 359 1.14 9.28 8.90
N LYS A 360 2.04 9.85 9.68
CA LYS A 360 2.17 9.62 11.13
C LYS A 360 1.63 10.82 11.89
N ASN A 361 0.78 10.61 12.88
CA ASN A 361 0.36 11.63 13.83
C ASN A 361 1.30 11.63 15.03
N LYS A 362 2.23 12.59 15.09
CA LYS A 362 3.17 12.74 16.20
C LYS A 362 2.47 13.08 17.52
N THR A 363 1.26 13.62 17.47
CA THR A 363 0.50 14.05 18.64
C THR A 363 -0.26 12.89 19.29
N ALA A 364 -0.98 12.10 18.50
CA ALA A 364 -1.78 10.97 19.00
C ALA A 364 -1.08 9.60 18.91
N GLN A 365 0.12 9.57 18.33
CA GLN A 365 0.92 8.37 18.10
C GLN A 365 0.18 7.31 17.26
N ASP A 366 -0.62 7.76 16.29
CA ASP A 366 -1.27 6.91 15.30
C ASP A 366 -0.68 7.14 13.91
N PHE A 367 -0.98 6.25 12.97
CA PHE A 367 -0.49 6.39 11.59
C PHE A 367 -1.40 5.70 10.59
N THR A 368 -1.27 6.06 9.31
CA THR A 368 -1.88 5.35 8.18
C THR A 368 -0.88 5.20 7.03
N SER A 369 -1.06 4.16 6.22
CA SER A 369 -0.29 3.92 5.01
C SER A 369 -1.19 3.78 3.78
N PHE A 370 -0.68 4.23 2.63
CA PHE A 370 -1.43 4.24 1.39
C PHE A 370 -0.53 4.06 0.19
N SER A 371 -1.09 3.52 -0.89
CA SER A 371 -0.40 3.49 -2.17
C SER A 371 -1.34 3.42 -3.36
N ALA A 372 -0.85 3.88 -4.50
CA ALA A 372 -1.51 3.69 -5.79
C ALA A 372 -0.46 3.57 -6.92
N PRO A 373 -0.65 2.62 -7.85
CA PRO A 373 0.10 2.61 -9.10
C PRO A 373 -0.46 3.65 -10.08
N PHE A 374 0.39 4.20 -10.93
CA PHE A 374 -0.04 5.05 -12.03
C PHE A 374 0.97 5.04 -13.18
N THR A 375 0.52 5.51 -14.34
CA THR A 375 1.33 5.67 -15.54
C THR A 375 1.25 7.12 -15.98
N VAL A 376 2.40 7.74 -16.16
CA VAL A 376 2.56 9.11 -16.63
C VAL A 376 2.96 9.03 -18.11
N PRO A 377 2.10 9.46 -19.05
CA PRO A 377 2.43 9.44 -20.46
C PRO A 377 3.51 10.46 -20.79
N ARG A 378 4.26 10.22 -21.87
CA ARG A 378 5.16 11.24 -22.40
C ARG A 378 4.35 12.39 -23.02
N PRO A 379 4.87 13.63 -23.02
CA PRO A 379 4.14 14.81 -23.49
C PRO A 379 3.54 14.74 -24.91
N GLN A 380 4.10 13.89 -25.79
CA GLN A 380 3.73 13.73 -27.20
C GLN A 380 3.04 12.38 -27.49
N GLU A 381 2.88 11.52 -26.49
CA GLU A 381 2.24 10.21 -26.65
C GLU A 381 0.78 10.28 -26.21
N ASN A 382 -0.09 9.56 -26.92
CA ASN A 382 -1.45 9.32 -26.43
C ASN A 382 -1.36 8.54 -25.12
N GLY A 383 -1.89 9.13 -24.06
CA GLY A 383 -1.77 8.62 -22.70
C GLY A 383 -3.11 8.25 -22.07
N PRO A 384 -3.10 7.61 -20.88
CA PRO A 384 -4.31 7.50 -20.09
C PRO A 384 -4.85 8.90 -19.80
N ALA A 385 -6.14 9.11 -20.07
CA ALA A 385 -6.79 10.37 -19.77
C ALA A 385 -6.91 10.56 -18.25
N GLY A 386 -6.65 11.78 -17.77
CA GLY A 386 -6.94 12.14 -16.38
C GLY A 386 -8.44 12.36 -16.25
N VAL A 387 -9.15 11.51 -15.49
CA VAL A 387 -10.59 11.67 -15.19
C VAL A 387 -10.76 11.97 -13.72
N LEU A 388 -11.52 13.03 -13.43
CA LEU A 388 -11.92 13.45 -12.11
C LEU A 388 -13.46 13.47 -12.04
N LEU A 389 -14.02 12.62 -11.20
CA LEU A 389 -15.44 12.70 -10.84
C LEU A 389 -15.55 13.56 -9.59
N TYR A 390 -16.36 14.62 -9.62
CA TYR A 390 -16.40 15.63 -8.56
C TYR A 390 -17.82 15.86 -8.05
N LEU A 391 -17.91 16.22 -6.76
CA LEU A 391 -19.16 16.47 -6.02
C LEU A 391 -19.68 17.88 -6.25
N SER A 392 -18.77 18.84 -6.27
CA SER A 392 -19.05 20.26 -6.52
C SER A 392 -17.78 20.96 -7.02
N ARG A 393 -17.93 22.20 -7.45
CA ARG A 393 -16.79 23.04 -7.88
C ARG A 393 -16.99 24.47 -7.39
N GLU A 394 -15.89 25.10 -7.02
CA GLU A 394 -15.85 26.47 -6.52
C GLU A 394 -14.92 27.30 -7.38
N LYS A 395 -15.18 28.60 -7.50
CA LYS A 395 -14.23 29.51 -8.12
C LYS A 395 -13.07 29.73 -7.16
N MET A 396 -11.85 29.52 -7.62
CA MET A 396 -10.66 29.99 -6.88
C MET A 396 -10.74 31.51 -6.82
N GLY A 397 -10.71 32.08 -5.61
CA GLY A 397 -10.71 33.53 -5.43
C GLY A 397 -9.50 34.20 -6.11
N ASP A 398 -9.39 35.54 -6.01
CA ASP A 398 -8.31 36.36 -6.59
C ASP A 398 -6.92 36.08 -5.98
N ALA A 399 -6.45 34.83 -6.02
CA ALA A 399 -5.08 34.48 -5.79
C ALA A 399 -4.26 35.15 -6.90
N ARG A 400 -3.66 36.30 -6.56
CA ARG A 400 -2.76 37.04 -7.44
C ARG A 400 -1.55 36.16 -7.79
N GLY A 401 -1.64 35.43 -8.90
CA GLY A 401 -0.59 34.56 -9.44
C GLY A 401 -1.14 33.19 -9.87
N ALA A 402 -0.42 32.51 -10.76
CA ALA A 402 -0.72 31.13 -11.15
C ALA A 402 -0.48 30.22 -9.94
N ALA A 403 -1.43 30.08 -9.02
CA ALA A 403 -1.32 29.20 -7.86
C ALA A 403 -1.72 27.76 -8.25
N LEU A 404 -0.93 26.77 -7.86
CA LEU A 404 -1.22 25.36 -8.09
C LEU A 404 -1.80 24.73 -6.80
N ARG A 405 -2.95 24.07 -6.92
CA ARG A 405 -3.62 23.35 -5.83
C ARG A 405 -4.10 21.99 -6.33
N ALA A 406 -4.22 21.02 -5.42
CA ALA A 406 -4.83 19.73 -5.74
C ALA A 406 -6.23 19.93 -6.34
N PHE A 407 -6.53 19.15 -7.38
CA PHE A 407 -7.80 19.19 -8.12
C PHE A 407 -8.30 20.60 -8.50
N ALA A 408 -7.40 21.52 -8.83
CA ALA A 408 -7.75 22.86 -9.32
C ALA A 408 -7.22 23.09 -10.74
N PHE A 409 -8.09 23.54 -11.64
CA PHE A 409 -7.80 23.77 -13.06
C PHE A 409 -8.61 24.96 -13.56
N ALA A 410 -8.00 25.80 -14.40
CA ALA A 410 -8.67 26.91 -15.12
C ALA A 410 -9.64 27.71 -14.22
N ASP A 411 -9.11 28.28 -13.12
CA ASP A 411 -9.84 29.07 -12.11
C ASP A 411 -10.85 28.32 -11.20
N LYS A 412 -11.03 27.02 -11.39
CA LYS A 412 -11.97 26.20 -10.62
C LYS A 412 -11.25 25.24 -9.70
N HIS A 413 -11.73 25.10 -8.48
CA HIS A 413 -11.35 24.04 -7.55
C HIS A 413 -12.48 23.00 -7.50
N TYR A 414 -12.16 21.75 -7.83
CA TYR A 414 -13.11 20.66 -7.87
C TYR A 414 -13.06 19.89 -6.55
N LEU A 415 -14.19 19.81 -5.85
CA LEU A 415 -14.28 19.11 -4.58
C LEU A 415 -14.56 17.63 -4.83
N VAL A 416 -13.68 16.79 -4.30
CA VAL A 416 -13.69 15.33 -4.49
C VAL A 416 -13.48 14.62 -3.16
N ASN A 417 -13.97 13.38 -3.07
CA ASN A 417 -13.56 12.43 -2.03
C ASN A 417 -12.68 11.32 -2.62
N ALA A 418 -11.95 10.62 -1.76
CA ALA A 418 -10.99 9.59 -2.17
C ALA A 418 -11.64 8.32 -2.74
N GLN A 419 -12.90 8.04 -2.39
CA GLN A 419 -13.62 6.82 -2.77
C GLN A 419 -14.49 7.01 -4.03
N TYR A 420 -14.64 8.23 -4.53
CA TYR A 420 -15.64 8.61 -5.53
C TYR A 420 -17.05 8.13 -5.15
N GLU A 421 -17.44 8.43 -3.91
CA GLU A 421 -18.77 8.15 -3.38
C GLU A 421 -19.73 9.32 -3.61
N PHE A 422 -20.94 9.03 -4.07
CA PHE A 422 -21.99 10.00 -4.34
C PHE A 422 -23.29 9.58 -3.66
N PRO A 423 -24.10 10.53 -3.15
CA PRO A 423 -25.42 10.21 -2.61
C PRO A 423 -26.39 9.89 -3.75
N SER A 424 -27.35 8.99 -3.53
CA SER A 424 -28.32 8.55 -4.56
C SER A 424 -29.17 9.68 -5.15
N SER A 425 -29.42 10.75 -4.40
CA SER A 425 -30.14 11.94 -4.86
C SER A 425 -29.21 13.10 -5.23
N GLY A 426 -27.91 12.86 -5.31
CA GLY A 426 -26.89 13.87 -5.55
C GLY A 426 -26.72 14.24 -7.02
N GLU A 427 -25.79 15.17 -7.22
CA GLU A 427 -25.24 15.50 -8.53
C GLU A 427 -23.79 15.03 -8.61
N MET A 428 -23.32 14.83 -9.84
CA MET A 428 -21.93 14.57 -10.14
C MET A 428 -21.52 15.40 -11.33
N GLY A 429 -20.26 15.83 -11.37
CA GLY A 429 -19.65 16.33 -12.58
C GLY A 429 -18.39 15.57 -12.92
N VAL A 430 -17.92 15.76 -14.16
CA VAL A 430 -16.75 15.11 -14.71
C VAL A 430 -15.82 16.17 -15.26
N PHE A 431 -14.59 16.20 -14.74
CA PHE A 431 -13.48 16.90 -15.37
C PHE A 431 -12.55 15.87 -16.04
N VAL A 432 -12.13 16.13 -17.27
CA VAL A 432 -11.26 15.21 -18.03
C VAL A 432 -10.19 15.94 -18.83
N GLN A 433 -8.96 15.44 -18.79
CA GLN A 433 -7.88 15.82 -19.70
C GLN A 433 -7.53 14.65 -20.58
N PHE A 434 -7.43 14.85 -21.90
CA PHE A 434 -7.03 13.83 -22.86
C PHE A 434 -5.62 14.10 -23.41
N PRO A 435 -4.54 13.55 -22.81
CA PRO A 435 -3.19 13.75 -23.29
C PRO A 435 -3.04 13.24 -24.73
N GLY A 436 -2.58 14.12 -25.63
CA GLY A 436 -2.34 13.79 -27.04
C GLY A 436 -3.60 13.75 -27.92
N ALA A 437 -4.79 14.07 -27.38
CA ALA A 437 -6.00 14.09 -28.20
C ALA A 437 -5.89 15.11 -29.36
N PRO A 438 -6.38 14.76 -30.56
CA PRO A 438 -6.36 15.68 -31.69
C PRO A 438 -7.20 16.92 -31.37
N ALA A 439 -6.75 18.08 -31.85
CA ALA A 439 -7.55 19.30 -31.79
C ALA A 439 -8.90 19.06 -32.47
N VAL A 440 -9.98 19.44 -31.80
CA VAL A 440 -11.30 19.41 -32.42
C VAL A 440 -11.39 20.61 -33.36
N ALA A 441 -11.73 20.37 -34.63
CA ALA A 441 -11.70 21.39 -35.68
C ALA A 441 -12.61 22.60 -35.37
N ASP A 442 -13.72 22.36 -34.69
CA ASP A 442 -14.61 23.40 -34.18
C ASP A 442 -15.07 23.04 -32.75
N PRO A 443 -14.45 23.65 -31.72
CA PRO A 443 -14.85 23.44 -30.32
C PRO A 443 -16.30 23.83 -30.02
N GLN A 444 -16.93 24.71 -30.81
CA GLN A 444 -18.31 25.14 -30.55
C GLN A 444 -19.35 24.07 -30.87
N THR A 445 -19.01 23.14 -31.79
CA THR A 445 -19.88 22.01 -32.14
C THR A 445 -19.50 20.72 -31.40
N ALA A 446 -18.41 20.75 -30.63
CA ALA A 446 -17.94 19.62 -29.87
C ALA A 446 -18.79 19.37 -28.60
N VAL A 447 -18.92 18.10 -28.24
CA VAL A 447 -19.71 17.66 -27.08
C VAL A 447 -18.89 16.69 -26.24
N LEU A 448 -18.91 16.90 -24.92
CA LEU A 448 -18.46 15.90 -23.96
C LEU A 448 -19.66 15.03 -23.57
N LEU A 449 -19.64 13.76 -23.99
CA LEU A 449 -20.65 12.77 -23.66
C LEU A 449 -20.20 11.95 -22.44
N VAL A 450 -21.03 11.87 -21.41
CA VAL A 450 -20.84 11.01 -20.25
C VAL A 450 -21.96 9.95 -20.23
N GLU A 451 -21.58 8.69 -20.39
CA GLU A 451 -22.49 7.54 -20.29
C GLU A 451 -22.19 6.76 -19.01
N VAL A 452 -23.20 6.56 -18.18
CA VAL A 452 -23.07 5.83 -16.91
C VAL A 452 -23.68 4.44 -17.05
N ARG A 453 -22.90 3.41 -16.68
CA ARG A 453 -23.26 2.00 -16.77
C ARG A 453 -23.09 1.34 -15.39
N PRO A 454 -24.02 0.47 -14.94
CA PRO A 454 -23.80 -0.37 -13.77
C PRO A 454 -22.54 -1.23 -13.97
N ALA A 455 -21.77 -1.49 -12.92
CA ALA A 455 -20.53 -2.26 -13.05
C ALA A 455 -20.73 -3.73 -13.50
N ASP A 456 -21.96 -4.25 -13.35
CA ASP A 456 -22.39 -5.61 -13.70
C ASP A 456 -23.16 -5.68 -15.04
N SER A 457 -23.33 -4.56 -15.74
CA SER A 457 -24.13 -4.47 -16.96
C SER A 457 -23.55 -3.49 -17.97
N ASP A 458 -23.53 -3.89 -19.24
CA ASP A 458 -23.14 -3.00 -20.34
C ASP A 458 -24.25 -2.01 -20.74
N ALA A 459 -25.44 -2.05 -20.13
CA ALA A 459 -26.51 -1.12 -20.47
C ALA A 459 -26.23 0.30 -19.95
N VAL A 460 -26.42 1.31 -20.79
CA VAL A 460 -26.37 2.72 -20.38
C VAL A 460 -27.58 3.03 -19.51
N ALA A 461 -27.35 3.33 -18.24
CA ALA A 461 -28.39 3.69 -17.27
C ALA A 461 -28.67 5.21 -17.25
N LEU A 462 -27.67 6.03 -17.56
CA LEU A 462 -27.79 7.49 -17.64
C LEU A 462 -26.85 8.04 -18.71
N SER A 463 -27.27 9.05 -19.45
CA SER A 463 -26.46 9.74 -20.46
C SER A 463 -26.57 11.25 -20.27
N HIS A 464 -25.42 11.92 -20.16
CA HIS A 464 -25.31 13.37 -20.05
C HIS A 464 -24.47 13.92 -21.20
N ARG A 465 -24.93 15.02 -21.82
CA ARG A 465 -24.26 15.68 -22.93
C ARG A 465 -23.95 17.12 -22.54
N ALA A 466 -22.67 17.46 -22.48
CA ALA A 466 -22.21 18.81 -22.18
C ALA A 466 -21.65 19.47 -23.45
N PRO A 467 -22.34 20.48 -24.01
CA PRO A 467 -21.78 21.29 -25.10
C PRO A 467 -20.52 22.03 -24.62
N LEU A 468 -19.51 22.11 -25.47
CA LEU A 468 -18.23 22.78 -25.14
C LEU A 468 -18.20 24.26 -25.60
N ALA A 469 -19.30 24.77 -26.15
CA ALA A 469 -19.41 26.16 -26.60
C ALA A 469 -19.15 27.15 -25.45
N GLY A 470 -18.10 27.96 -25.58
CA GLY A 470 -17.67 28.96 -24.58
C GLY A 470 -16.58 28.48 -23.61
N ALA A 471 -16.07 27.25 -23.75
CA ALA A 471 -14.87 26.82 -23.05
C ALA A 471 -13.62 27.29 -23.81
N ASP A 472 -12.77 28.10 -23.19
CA ASP A 472 -11.47 28.53 -23.75
C ASP A 472 -10.44 27.39 -23.89
N ALA A 473 -10.81 26.15 -23.54
CA ALA A 473 -9.88 25.05 -23.36
C ALA A 473 -9.83 24.12 -24.58
N GLY A 474 -8.67 24.06 -25.23
CA GLY A 474 -8.32 22.89 -26.05
C GLY A 474 -8.35 21.62 -25.19
N ALA A 475 -8.57 20.44 -25.80
CA ALA A 475 -8.69 19.15 -25.08
C ALA A 475 -7.49 18.80 -24.15
N GLY A 476 -6.35 19.49 -24.30
CA GLY A 476 -5.18 19.38 -23.43
C GLY A 476 -5.22 20.20 -22.14
N GLU A 477 -6.06 21.23 -22.03
CA GLU A 477 -6.19 22.08 -20.83
C GLU A 477 -7.26 21.57 -19.85
N GLY A 478 -8.18 20.73 -20.34
CA GLY A 478 -9.18 20.02 -19.54
C GLY A 478 -10.61 20.45 -19.88
N LEU A 479 -11.51 19.48 -19.90
CA LEU A 479 -12.92 19.65 -20.25
C LEU A 479 -13.78 19.32 -19.04
N ASP A 480 -14.87 20.07 -18.87
CA ASP A 480 -15.74 20.01 -17.72
C ASP A 480 -17.19 19.77 -18.17
N SER A 481 -17.82 18.70 -17.69
CA SER A 481 -19.19 18.34 -18.07
C SER A 481 -20.27 19.20 -17.42
N GLY A 482 -19.93 19.98 -16.39
CA GLY A 482 -20.90 20.50 -15.44
C GLY A 482 -21.52 19.40 -14.57
N LEU A 483 -22.31 19.83 -13.59
CA LEU A 483 -23.06 18.94 -12.70
C LEU A 483 -24.29 18.38 -13.43
N PHE A 484 -24.60 17.11 -13.19
CA PHE A 484 -25.81 16.44 -13.65
C PHE A 484 -26.35 15.51 -12.56
N SER A 485 -27.67 15.31 -12.54
CA SER A 485 -28.36 14.54 -11.50
C SER A 485 -28.15 13.04 -11.63
N LEU A 486 -27.89 12.37 -10.50
CA LEU A 486 -27.80 10.91 -10.40
C LEU A 486 -29.11 10.26 -9.93
N ALA A 487 -30.17 11.05 -9.67
CA ALA A 487 -31.44 10.57 -9.14
C ALA A 487 -32.10 9.37 -9.87
N PRO A 488 -31.93 9.18 -11.20
CA PRO A 488 -32.48 8.01 -11.90
C PRO A 488 -31.78 6.68 -11.55
N LEU A 489 -30.61 6.71 -10.92
CA LEU A 489 -29.78 5.54 -10.65
C LEU A 489 -30.14 4.90 -9.30
N LYS A 490 -29.97 3.58 -9.22
CA LYS A 490 -30.11 2.83 -7.96
C LYS A 490 -28.78 2.79 -7.22
N PRO A 491 -28.75 2.64 -5.89
CA PRO A 491 -27.50 2.43 -5.17
C PRO A 491 -26.71 1.24 -5.73
N GLY A 492 -25.39 1.39 -5.86
CA GLY A 492 -24.53 0.38 -6.48
C GLY A 492 -23.21 0.93 -7.03
N TYR A 493 -22.49 0.08 -7.75
CA TYR A 493 -21.21 0.41 -8.38
C TYR A 493 -21.43 0.77 -9.85
N TYR A 494 -20.78 1.83 -10.31
CA TYR A 494 -20.97 2.37 -11.66
C TYR A 494 -19.65 2.72 -12.35
N ILE A 495 -19.69 2.68 -13.68
CA ILE A 495 -18.64 3.14 -14.59
C ILE A 495 -19.20 4.34 -15.36
N ALA A 496 -18.44 5.44 -15.41
CA ALA A 496 -18.69 6.61 -16.24
C ALA A 496 -17.74 6.56 -17.46
N ASP A 497 -18.29 6.22 -18.63
CA ASP A 497 -17.63 6.34 -19.92
C ASP A 497 -17.72 7.79 -20.42
N VAL A 498 -16.57 8.43 -20.56
CA VAL A 498 -16.46 9.83 -21.00
C VAL A 498 -15.92 9.84 -22.42
N SER A 499 -16.62 10.46 -23.36
CA SER A 499 -16.24 10.53 -24.77
C SER A 499 -16.25 11.97 -25.28
N LEU A 500 -15.16 12.40 -25.91
CA LEU A 500 -15.10 13.64 -26.67
C LEU A 500 -15.61 13.39 -28.09
N LEU A 501 -16.70 14.05 -28.47
CA LEU A 501 -17.31 13.97 -29.80
C LEU A 501 -17.08 15.27 -30.57
N ASP A 502 -16.77 15.17 -31.86
CA ASP A 502 -16.77 16.33 -32.75
C ASP A 502 -18.18 16.70 -33.23
N GLY A 503 -18.31 17.79 -34.00
CA GLY A 503 -19.59 18.25 -34.55
C GLY A 503 -20.29 17.27 -35.50
N SER A 504 -19.60 16.22 -35.98
CA SER A 504 -20.20 15.13 -36.75
C SER A 504 -20.69 13.96 -35.89
N GLY A 505 -20.42 14.01 -34.58
CA GLY A 505 -20.69 12.92 -33.64
C GLY A 505 -19.59 11.86 -33.60
N GLN A 506 -18.46 12.05 -34.29
CA GLN A 506 -17.35 11.11 -34.27
C GLN A 506 -16.59 11.20 -32.94
N LYS A 507 -16.34 10.04 -32.31
CA LYS A 507 -15.54 9.93 -31.10
C LYS A 507 -14.06 10.20 -31.39
N LYS A 508 -13.49 11.25 -30.78
CA LYS A 508 -12.07 11.63 -30.90
C LYS A 508 -11.20 11.08 -29.77
N ALA A 509 -11.75 11.01 -28.56
CA ALA A 509 -11.06 10.49 -27.39
C ALA A 509 -12.08 9.91 -26.40
N SER A 510 -11.62 9.01 -25.53
CA SER A 510 -12.46 8.46 -24.45
C SER A 510 -11.67 8.10 -23.21
N ALA A 511 -12.35 8.15 -22.08
CA ALA A 511 -11.81 7.83 -20.77
C ALA A 511 -12.88 7.19 -19.91
N ARG A 512 -12.47 6.58 -18.79
CA ARG A 512 -13.37 5.91 -17.86
C ARG A 512 -13.07 6.31 -16.43
N GLY A 513 -14.12 6.54 -15.65
CA GLY A 513 -14.08 6.67 -14.19
C GLY A 513 -15.01 5.67 -13.54
N THR A 514 -14.72 5.25 -12.31
CA THR A 514 -15.59 4.39 -11.52
C THR A 514 -16.05 5.13 -10.27
N PHE A 515 -17.30 4.92 -9.86
CA PHE A 515 -17.85 5.55 -8.66
C PHE A 515 -18.88 4.65 -7.97
N VAL A 516 -19.20 4.99 -6.73
CA VAL A 516 -20.18 4.29 -5.90
C VAL A 516 -21.35 5.22 -5.60
N LEU A 517 -22.57 4.74 -5.85
CA LEU A 517 -23.79 5.43 -5.44
C LEU A 517 -24.29 4.83 -4.12
N LEU A 518 -24.29 5.64 -3.07
CA LEU A 518 -24.64 5.20 -1.71
C LEU A 518 -26.15 4.99 -1.55
N SER A 519 -26.53 4.01 -0.73
CA SER A 519 -27.94 3.76 -0.37
C SER A 519 -28.50 4.75 0.65
N GLN A 520 -27.63 5.44 1.38
CA GLN A 520 -27.97 6.46 2.36
C GLN A 520 -27.32 7.79 1.97
N SER A 521 -28.01 8.89 2.23
CA SER A 521 -27.46 10.24 2.05
C SER A 521 -26.55 10.59 3.23
N LEU A 522 -25.32 10.06 3.20
CA LEU A 522 -24.25 10.45 4.13
C LEU A 522 -23.53 11.70 3.58
N PRO A 523 -22.97 12.56 4.45
CA PRO A 523 -22.07 13.62 4.00
C PRO A 523 -20.82 13.01 3.36
N VAL A 524 -20.74 13.08 2.03
CA VAL A 524 -19.61 12.56 1.24
C VAL A 524 -18.60 13.65 0.88
N LEU A 525 -18.91 14.92 1.16
CA LEU A 525 -18.00 16.03 0.95
C LEU A 525 -17.01 16.12 2.12
N PRO A 526 -15.70 15.98 1.88
CA PRO A 526 -14.73 16.03 2.96
C PRO A 526 -14.39 17.47 3.36
N TRP A 527 -14.03 17.65 4.62
CA TRP A 527 -13.29 18.80 5.10
C TRP A 527 -11.83 18.68 4.67
N VAL A 528 -11.42 19.53 3.73
CA VAL A 528 -10.12 19.38 3.03
C VAL A 528 -9.04 20.25 3.66
N TYR A 529 -7.93 19.61 4.06
CA TYR A 529 -6.63 20.26 4.13
C TYR A 529 -5.92 20.13 2.79
N SER A 530 -5.64 21.26 2.14
CA SER A 530 -4.89 21.30 0.88
C SER A 530 -3.97 22.50 0.84
N ARG A 531 -2.72 22.26 0.41
CA ARG A 531 -1.73 23.32 0.25
C ARG A 531 -1.87 24.01 -1.09
N VAL A 532 -1.51 25.29 -1.09
CA VAL A 532 -1.40 26.10 -2.30
C VAL A 532 0.08 26.27 -2.60
N HIS A 533 0.50 25.78 -3.75
CA HIS A 533 1.86 25.88 -4.27
C HIS A 533 1.97 27.04 -5.24
N PRO A 534 3.18 27.61 -5.44
CA PRO A 534 3.45 28.43 -6.60
C PRO A 534 3.21 27.66 -7.91
N GLY A 535 2.82 28.35 -8.97
CA GLY A 535 2.61 27.78 -10.29
C GLY A 535 3.88 27.16 -10.87
N PHE A 536 3.70 26.36 -11.92
CA PHE A 536 4.83 25.78 -12.63
C PHE A 536 5.26 26.70 -13.80
N PRO A 537 6.56 26.88 -14.07
CA PRO A 537 7.70 26.36 -13.32
C PRO A 537 7.99 27.16 -12.04
N ASN A 538 8.32 26.46 -10.96
CA ASN A 538 8.91 27.04 -9.75
C ASN A 538 10.12 26.23 -9.27
N ALA A 539 10.94 26.83 -8.41
CA ALA A 539 12.19 26.23 -7.95
C ALA A 539 12.01 24.88 -7.24
N ASP A 540 10.96 24.75 -6.42
CA ASP A 540 10.68 23.52 -5.65
C ASP A 540 10.28 22.37 -6.56
N HIS A 541 9.34 22.59 -7.48
CA HIS A 541 8.91 21.56 -8.43
C HIS A 541 10.05 21.14 -9.36
N LEU A 542 10.87 22.08 -9.84
CA LEU A 542 12.03 21.77 -10.67
C LEU A 542 13.10 20.98 -9.89
N PHE A 543 13.29 21.27 -8.60
CA PHE A 543 14.17 20.49 -7.74
C PHE A 543 13.69 19.03 -7.61
N TRP A 544 12.38 18.82 -7.38
CA TRP A 544 11.82 17.48 -7.27
C TRP A 544 11.92 16.70 -8.59
N LEU A 545 11.57 17.31 -9.72
CA LEU A 545 11.75 16.71 -11.05
C LEU A 545 13.22 16.36 -11.32
N GLY A 546 14.15 17.25 -10.96
CA GLY A 546 15.58 16.98 -11.10
C GLY A 546 16.03 15.80 -10.24
N THR A 547 15.47 15.63 -9.05
CA THR A 547 15.74 14.50 -8.15
C THR A 547 15.22 13.19 -8.76
N GLU A 548 14.00 13.20 -9.31
CA GLU A 548 13.43 12.04 -10.02
C GLU A 548 14.28 11.64 -11.24
N TYR A 549 14.70 12.60 -12.06
CA TYR A 549 15.60 12.33 -13.17
C TYR A 549 16.95 11.78 -12.69
N TYR A 550 17.50 12.31 -11.59
CA TYR A 550 18.78 11.85 -11.06
C TYR A 550 18.70 10.40 -10.58
N LEU A 551 17.68 10.05 -9.79
CA LEU A 551 17.48 8.70 -9.26
C LEU A 551 17.14 7.68 -10.35
N THR A 552 16.49 8.12 -11.43
CA THR A 552 16.27 7.30 -12.64
C THR A 552 17.44 7.34 -13.64
N LYS A 553 18.61 7.86 -13.22
CA LYS A 553 19.86 7.92 -13.99
C LYS A 553 19.82 8.75 -15.28
N GLN A 554 18.83 9.64 -15.39
CA GLN A 554 18.67 10.61 -16.46
C GLN A 554 19.44 11.91 -16.12
N TYR A 555 20.76 11.79 -15.96
CA TYR A 555 21.60 12.85 -15.37
C TYR A 555 21.60 14.16 -16.15
N SER A 556 21.46 14.12 -17.48
CA SER A 556 21.36 15.33 -18.30
C SER A 556 20.10 16.15 -17.99
N GLN A 557 18.95 15.50 -17.87
CA GLN A 557 17.67 16.16 -17.53
C GLN A 557 17.64 16.58 -16.06
N ALA A 558 18.29 15.82 -15.18
CA ALA A 558 18.49 16.20 -13.78
C ALA A 558 19.27 17.52 -13.66
N LEU A 559 20.38 17.64 -14.39
CA LEU A 559 21.19 18.85 -14.42
C LEU A 559 20.40 20.05 -14.96
N GLU A 560 19.71 19.88 -16.09
CA GLU A 560 18.88 20.94 -16.68
C GLU A 560 17.82 21.45 -15.68
N SER A 561 17.12 20.52 -15.01
CA SER A 561 16.10 20.84 -14.02
C SER A 561 16.69 21.58 -12.80
N ALA A 562 17.85 21.11 -12.31
CA ALA A 562 18.55 21.74 -11.19
C ALA A 562 19.06 23.16 -11.54
N GLU A 563 19.62 23.37 -12.73
CA GLU A 563 20.07 24.68 -13.21
C GLU A 563 18.88 25.64 -13.40
N ARG A 564 17.76 25.17 -13.93
CA ARG A 564 16.52 25.94 -14.02
C ARG A 564 16.01 26.33 -12.63
N ALA A 565 16.02 25.40 -11.68
CA ALA A 565 15.65 25.68 -10.29
C ALA A 565 16.55 26.77 -9.68
N LEU A 566 17.87 26.68 -9.89
CA LEU A 566 18.85 27.66 -9.42
C LEU A 566 18.68 29.05 -10.02
N ARG A 567 18.27 29.14 -11.30
CA ARG A 567 17.96 30.43 -11.95
C ARG A 567 16.74 31.10 -11.32
N LEU A 568 15.75 30.34 -10.90
CA LEU A 568 14.56 30.88 -10.20
C LEU A 568 14.87 31.21 -8.75
N LYS A 569 15.55 30.32 -8.04
CA LYS A 569 15.94 30.51 -6.64
C LYS A 569 17.27 29.79 -6.36
N PRO A 570 18.36 30.53 -6.07
CA PRO A 570 19.67 29.94 -5.77
C PRO A 570 19.72 29.21 -4.42
N GLU A 571 19.16 28.00 -4.36
CA GLU A 571 19.12 27.18 -3.13
C GLU A 571 20.27 26.16 -3.04
N ARG A 572 20.69 25.87 -1.81
CA ARG A 572 21.73 24.89 -1.50
C ARG A 572 21.42 23.49 -2.05
N ARG A 573 20.18 23.01 -1.87
CA ARG A 573 19.75 21.68 -2.33
C ARG A 573 19.82 21.54 -3.86
N SER A 574 19.38 22.56 -4.60
CA SER A 574 19.44 22.57 -6.06
C SER A 574 20.87 22.65 -6.58
N ARG A 575 21.77 23.38 -5.87
CA ARG A 575 23.20 23.41 -6.21
C ARG A 575 23.89 22.08 -5.95
N LEU A 576 23.54 21.40 -4.85
CA LEU A 576 24.04 20.05 -4.59
C LEU A 576 23.58 19.05 -5.66
N LEU A 577 22.29 19.09 -6.04
CA LEU A 577 21.75 18.25 -7.11
C LEU A 577 22.45 18.49 -8.45
N ALA A 578 22.72 19.75 -8.81
CA ALA A 578 23.49 20.09 -10.00
C ALA A 578 24.92 19.52 -9.93
N ALA A 579 25.60 19.65 -8.79
CA ALA A 579 26.93 19.09 -8.59
C ALA A 579 26.95 17.55 -8.71
N GLN A 580 25.96 16.88 -8.13
CA GLN A 580 25.77 15.43 -8.25
C GLN A 580 25.54 15.01 -9.71
N ALA A 581 24.66 15.70 -10.43
CA ALA A 581 24.38 15.42 -11.84
C ALA A 581 25.63 15.66 -12.73
N LEU A 582 26.37 16.75 -12.51
CA LEU A 582 27.63 17.02 -13.21
C LEU A 582 28.67 15.92 -12.96
N PHE A 583 28.79 15.45 -11.72
CA PHE A 583 29.71 14.36 -11.38
C PHE A 583 29.33 13.06 -12.10
N ALA A 584 28.03 12.70 -12.09
CA ALA A 584 27.52 11.52 -12.77
C ALA A 584 27.68 11.58 -14.31
N LEU A 585 27.70 12.79 -14.89
CA LEU A 585 27.99 13.03 -16.31
C LEU A 585 29.49 13.04 -16.64
N GLY A 586 30.38 12.85 -15.65
CA GLY A 586 31.83 12.90 -15.84
C GLY A 586 32.41 14.32 -15.96
N ARG A 587 31.60 15.35 -15.70
CA ARG A 587 32.00 16.77 -15.74
C ARG A 587 32.62 17.19 -14.41
N TYR A 588 33.72 16.52 -14.02
CA TYR A 588 34.28 16.59 -12.66
C TYR A 588 34.72 17.98 -12.22
N GLN A 589 35.32 18.78 -13.11
CA GLN A 589 35.75 20.15 -12.80
C GLN A 589 34.57 21.07 -12.45
N GLU A 590 33.47 20.91 -13.19
CA GLU A 590 32.25 21.69 -12.99
C GLU A 590 31.52 21.23 -11.73
N ALA A 591 31.47 19.91 -11.50
CA ALA A 591 30.94 19.33 -10.27
C ALA A 591 31.67 19.88 -9.03
N LEU A 592 33.01 19.91 -9.07
CA LEU A 592 33.83 20.48 -8.01
C LEU A 592 33.53 21.97 -7.80
N THR A 593 33.39 22.74 -8.88
CA THR A 593 33.08 24.18 -8.82
C THR A 593 31.72 24.43 -8.16
N ALA A 594 30.72 23.59 -8.45
CA ALA A 594 29.40 23.67 -7.84
C ALA A 594 29.38 23.19 -6.37
N ALA A 595 30.16 22.14 -6.04
CA ALA A 595 30.18 21.51 -4.72
C ALA A 595 31.01 22.28 -3.69
N ARG A 596 32.16 22.85 -4.08
CA ARG A 596 33.12 23.49 -3.17
C ARG A 596 32.50 24.53 -2.19
N PRO A 597 31.72 25.53 -2.64
CA PRO A 597 31.15 26.51 -1.70
C PRO A 597 30.16 25.87 -0.72
N LEU A 598 29.56 24.73 -1.07
CA LEU A 598 28.66 24.00 -0.18
C LEU A 598 29.41 23.09 0.80
N ALA A 599 30.56 22.56 0.40
CA ALA A 599 31.42 21.68 1.18
C ALA A 599 32.18 22.43 2.30
N GLU A 600 32.52 23.70 2.04
CA GLU A 600 33.17 24.58 3.00
C GLU A 600 32.19 25.16 4.03
N ALA A 601 30.88 25.13 3.74
CA ALA A 601 29.83 25.60 4.65
C ALA A 601 29.44 24.56 5.72
N GLU A 602 28.89 25.03 6.85
CA GLU A 602 28.33 24.16 7.90
C GLU A 602 27.27 23.21 7.32
N GLY A 603 27.27 21.94 7.74
CA GLY A 603 26.39 20.90 7.19
C GLY A 603 26.71 20.50 5.73
N GLY A 604 27.93 20.80 5.24
CA GLY A 604 28.38 20.57 3.87
C GLY A 604 28.79 19.16 3.50
N ARG A 605 28.53 18.18 4.36
CA ARG A 605 29.07 16.81 4.27
C ARG A 605 28.83 16.14 2.91
N GLU A 606 27.60 16.19 2.41
CA GLU A 606 27.27 15.61 1.10
C GLU A 606 28.01 16.30 -0.05
N ALA A 607 28.12 17.62 -0.02
CA ALA A 607 28.90 18.36 -1.01
C ALA A 607 30.40 18.07 -0.90
N ALA A 608 30.93 17.88 0.31
CA ALA A 608 32.31 17.49 0.55
C ALA A 608 32.62 16.09 0.01
N LYS A 609 31.66 15.14 0.10
CA LYS A 609 31.79 13.84 -0.57
C LYS A 609 31.89 13.97 -2.09
N ILE A 610 31.06 14.82 -2.70
CA ILE A 610 31.13 15.10 -4.14
C ILE A 610 32.45 15.78 -4.52
N ALA A 611 32.92 16.75 -3.73
CA ALA A 611 34.19 17.42 -3.97
C ALA A 611 35.39 16.45 -3.87
N ALA A 612 35.41 15.60 -2.82
CA ALA A 612 36.43 14.56 -2.66
C ALA A 612 36.45 13.58 -3.84
N ALA A 613 35.27 13.09 -4.24
CA ALA A 613 35.14 12.18 -5.38
C ALA A 613 35.56 12.85 -6.70
N ALA A 614 35.22 14.12 -6.91
CA ALA A 614 35.62 14.89 -8.09
C ALA A 614 37.15 15.07 -8.15
N HIS A 615 37.79 15.45 -7.03
CA HIS A 615 39.25 15.52 -6.95
C HIS A 615 39.91 14.17 -7.23
N ALA A 616 39.40 13.07 -6.67
CA ALA A 616 39.91 11.73 -6.93
C ALA A 616 39.76 11.34 -8.41
N ALA A 617 38.61 11.63 -9.04
CA ALA A 617 38.40 11.38 -10.46
C ALA A 617 39.33 12.21 -11.37
N LEU A 618 39.70 13.42 -10.93
CA LEU A 618 40.71 14.28 -11.57
C LEU A 618 42.15 13.86 -11.24
N LYS A 619 42.35 12.82 -10.42
CA LYS A 619 43.66 12.35 -9.91
C LYS A 619 44.39 13.36 -9.03
N GLU A 620 43.65 14.28 -8.43
CA GLU A 620 44.14 15.27 -7.46
C GLU A 620 44.09 14.66 -6.05
N TRP A 621 44.87 13.59 -5.86
CA TRP A 621 44.77 12.72 -4.69
C TRP A 621 44.98 13.45 -3.36
N THR A 622 45.91 14.40 -3.31
CA THR A 622 46.19 15.19 -2.10
C THR A 622 44.98 16.06 -1.69
N ALA A 623 44.34 16.70 -2.65
CA ALA A 623 43.13 17.49 -2.42
C ALA A 623 41.96 16.60 -2.01
N ALA A 624 41.80 15.44 -2.64
CA ALA A 624 40.79 14.46 -2.26
C ALA A 624 40.95 14.01 -0.80
N VAL A 625 42.17 13.66 -0.38
CA VAL A 625 42.46 13.24 1.00
C VAL A 625 42.11 14.33 2.01
N ALA A 626 42.40 15.60 1.72
CA ALA A 626 42.07 16.70 2.63
C ALA A 626 40.56 16.77 2.96
N PHE A 627 39.69 16.57 1.97
CA PHE A 627 38.24 16.46 2.21
C PHE A 627 37.88 15.18 2.95
N LEU A 628 38.49 14.05 2.59
CA LEU A 628 38.17 12.74 3.16
C LEU A 628 38.56 12.63 4.64
N GLU A 629 39.69 13.20 5.05
CA GLU A 629 40.10 13.23 6.45
C GLU A 629 39.09 13.99 7.31
N LYS A 630 38.61 15.14 6.83
CA LYS A 630 37.54 15.89 7.50
C LYS A 630 36.26 15.06 7.60
N LEU A 631 35.86 14.39 6.52
CA LEU A 631 34.68 13.54 6.50
C LEU A 631 34.79 12.37 7.49
N MET A 632 35.96 11.72 7.59
CA MET A 632 36.19 10.60 8.50
C MET A 632 36.25 11.03 9.97
N ALA A 633 36.68 12.26 10.27
CA ALA A 633 36.68 12.81 11.62
C ALA A 633 35.26 13.04 12.16
N GLU A 634 34.32 13.35 11.28
CA GLU A 634 32.91 13.61 11.62
C GLU A 634 32.08 12.31 11.77
N ALA A 635 32.19 11.37 10.82
CA ALA A 635 31.47 10.10 10.88
C ALA A 635 32.17 9.00 10.07
N THR A 636 31.98 7.74 10.51
CA THR A 636 32.53 6.56 9.84
C THR A 636 31.56 6.06 8.77
N GLU A 637 31.91 6.21 7.50
CA GLU A 637 31.15 5.73 6.34
C GLU A 637 32.03 4.82 5.47
N VAL A 638 31.50 3.66 5.06
CA VAL A 638 32.21 2.66 4.24
C VAL A 638 32.75 3.27 2.94
N SER A 639 31.93 4.04 2.23
CA SER A 639 32.30 4.69 0.97
C SER A 639 33.44 5.70 1.13
N VAL A 640 33.42 6.48 2.21
CA VAL A 640 34.47 7.47 2.54
C VAL A 640 35.77 6.78 2.91
N LEU A 641 35.72 5.71 3.73
CA LEU A 641 36.89 4.92 4.10
C LEU A 641 37.56 4.29 2.86
N ASN A 642 36.76 3.72 1.97
CA ASN A 642 37.24 3.10 0.74
C ASN A 642 37.92 4.11 -0.18
N LEU A 643 37.27 5.26 -0.44
CA LEU A 643 37.84 6.31 -1.29
C LEU A 643 39.13 6.88 -0.67
N ALA A 644 39.17 7.07 0.64
CA ALA A 644 40.36 7.53 1.34
C ALA A 644 41.52 6.52 1.22
N GLY A 645 41.24 5.23 1.43
CA GLY A 645 42.22 4.17 1.26
C GLY A 645 42.78 4.13 -0.18
N GLU A 646 41.92 4.24 -1.19
CA GLU A 646 42.33 4.27 -2.59
C GLU A 646 43.20 5.49 -2.91
N CYS A 647 42.82 6.69 -2.45
CA CYS A 647 43.62 7.89 -2.59
C CYS A 647 45.00 7.74 -1.91
N TYR A 648 45.07 7.13 -0.73
CA TYR A 648 46.34 6.88 -0.04
C TYR A 648 47.24 5.88 -0.78
N LEU A 649 46.67 4.85 -1.41
CA LEU A 649 47.44 3.95 -2.28
C LEU A 649 48.03 4.69 -3.48
N HIS A 650 47.26 5.56 -4.12
CA HIS A 650 47.74 6.37 -5.25
C HIS A 650 48.80 7.40 -4.84
N LEU A 651 48.83 7.80 -3.57
CA LEU A 651 49.88 8.64 -2.98
C LEU A 651 51.11 7.85 -2.52
N GLY A 652 51.13 6.52 -2.69
CA GLY A 652 52.24 5.67 -2.25
C GLY A 652 52.33 5.52 -0.72
N GLN A 653 51.20 5.63 -0.01
CA GLN A 653 51.09 5.50 1.45
C GLN A 653 50.25 4.28 1.87
N PRO A 654 50.67 3.05 1.52
CA PRO A 654 49.92 1.83 1.84
C PRO A 654 49.73 1.60 3.35
N GLU A 655 50.66 2.10 4.18
CA GLU A 655 50.57 2.06 5.64
C GLU A 655 49.37 2.84 6.20
N LYS A 656 48.91 3.88 5.50
CA LYS A 656 47.68 4.61 5.86
C LYS A 656 46.42 4.01 5.23
N ALA A 657 46.54 3.41 4.05
CA ALA A 657 45.41 2.82 3.34
C ALA A 657 44.87 1.55 4.00
N LEU A 658 45.77 0.65 4.44
CA LEU A 658 45.40 -0.66 4.99
C LEU A 658 44.45 -0.59 6.21
N PRO A 659 44.69 0.24 7.24
CA PRO A 659 43.77 0.38 8.37
C PRO A 659 42.36 0.84 7.95
N LEU A 660 42.26 1.69 6.92
CA LEU A 660 40.96 2.20 6.44
C LEU A 660 40.15 1.09 5.77
N PHE A 661 40.79 0.28 4.92
CA PHE A 661 40.13 -0.86 4.30
C PHE A 661 39.74 -1.94 5.31
N GLN A 662 40.56 -2.20 6.32
CA GLN A 662 40.22 -3.13 7.40
C GLN A 662 39.01 -2.64 8.19
N LYS A 663 38.98 -1.34 8.54
CA LYS A 663 37.81 -0.73 9.22
C LYS A 663 36.56 -0.79 8.35
N SER A 664 36.70 -0.59 7.04
CA SER A 664 35.61 -0.73 6.07
C SER A 664 35.07 -2.17 6.03
N LEU A 665 35.94 -3.19 5.94
CA LEU A 665 35.54 -4.59 5.94
C LEU A 665 34.95 -5.09 7.26
N ALA A 666 35.31 -4.45 8.38
CA ALA A 666 34.69 -4.75 9.67
C ALA A 666 33.23 -4.28 9.74
N ILE A 667 32.88 -3.22 8.99
CA ILE A 667 31.51 -2.69 8.91
C ILE A 667 30.71 -3.46 7.85
N ASP A 668 31.32 -3.68 6.67
CA ASP A 668 30.74 -4.44 5.57
C ASP A 668 31.74 -5.49 5.05
N PRO A 669 31.59 -6.77 5.45
CA PRO A 669 32.49 -7.83 5.02
C PRO A 669 32.41 -8.19 3.53
N ASP A 670 31.36 -7.79 2.79
CA ASP A 670 31.08 -8.23 1.42
C ASP A 670 31.59 -7.25 0.35
N GLN A 671 32.89 -6.94 0.42
CA GLN A 671 33.53 -5.99 -0.50
C GLN A 671 34.70 -6.64 -1.27
N PRO A 672 34.44 -7.39 -2.36
CA PRO A 672 35.48 -8.10 -3.10
C PRO A 672 36.54 -7.17 -3.70
N ALA A 673 36.14 -5.99 -4.17
CA ALA A 673 37.07 -4.98 -4.70
C ALA A 673 38.04 -4.47 -3.62
N VAL A 674 37.55 -4.25 -2.39
CA VAL A 674 38.39 -3.81 -1.26
C VAL A 674 39.36 -4.91 -0.84
N LYS A 675 38.93 -6.19 -0.86
CA LYS A 675 39.82 -7.33 -0.61
C LYS A 675 40.96 -7.41 -1.63
N GLU A 676 40.68 -7.11 -2.91
CA GLU A 676 41.71 -7.02 -3.96
C GLU A 676 42.68 -5.85 -3.69
N LEU A 677 42.18 -4.67 -3.30
CA LEU A 677 43.01 -3.51 -2.97
C LEU A 677 43.93 -3.76 -1.78
N ILE A 678 43.45 -4.44 -0.73
CA ILE A 678 44.27 -4.84 0.42
C ILE A 678 45.43 -5.75 -0.02
N ARG A 679 45.15 -6.76 -0.85
CA ARG A 679 46.20 -7.67 -1.36
C ARG A 679 47.27 -6.88 -2.12
N ASN A 680 46.85 -6.00 -3.02
CA ASN A 680 47.77 -5.18 -3.81
C ASN A 680 48.61 -4.24 -2.91
N ALA A 681 48.01 -3.67 -1.86
CA ALA A 681 48.70 -2.83 -0.89
C ALA A 681 49.72 -3.59 -0.04
N GLN A 682 49.41 -4.83 0.34
CA GLN A 682 50.31 -5.72 1.08
C GLN A 682 51.48 -6.20 0.23
N ASP A 683 51.25 -6.47 -1.05
CA ASP A 683 52.31 -6.88 -1.98
C ASP A 683 53.26 -5.72 -2.31
N GLY A 684 52.80 -4.47 -2.28
CA GLY A 684 53.65 -3.28 -2.44
C GLY A 684 54.45 -2.87 -1.20
N LEU A 685 54.18 -3.46 -0.03
CA LEU A 685 54.93 -3.26 1.22
C LEU A 685 56.06 -4.30 1.40
N LYS A 686 56.08 -5.35 0.58
CA LYS A 686 57.15 -6.34 0.50
C LYS A 686 58.18 -5.90 -0.53
#